data_AF-A0A497D9P6-F1
#
_entry.id   AF-A0A497D9P6-F1
#
_cell.length_a   1.000
_cell.length_b   1.000
_cell.length_c   1.000
_cell.angle_alpha   90.00
_cell.angle_beta   90.00
_cell.angle_gamma   90.00
#
_symmetry.space_group_name_H-M   'P 1'
#
loop_
_entity.id
_entity.type
_entity.pdbx_description
1 polymer ?
#
loop_
_entity_poly.entity_id
_entity_poly.type
_entity_poly.pdbx_seq_one_letter_code
_entity_poly.pdbx_strand_id
1 'polypeptide(L)'
;GYVGFAITPKSQSPKYIYAASLGNPVVPEDPSVLRRWTITSENVTGELIIVEELEGGLTESDFDAYNLELKITEDEETHIAWIHGNSANPEDELVLVVLNGGTPEVHKYNLNMGRIGGIEFSPVSDFVLYASCVNTGIVKVDYSNINSPVFTTVSGTGNYNKTFLQTAPDGKVYAVSNDGTNLGRLTPGSENFEAAVYTFPEEKTVLTYRKYGDAERYYILPETEANPLDVDVTTLGINCPGATDGQVVITVNGGTAPYTITSEPSADFDWDEALQAFTADNLGSGVYSYTIVDVNGYSIAGTFEIEENIYDFETDYWVITQDMILPNANYPETNYKFEKGIHIMPDPNTGHKPVVTINNSTYEFGPEAGIIIEPGCVLTVDHSTLTSLNCNPRQQWKGIEVWGNPNDNQMVYEGHPLAQGKLSLQSATIEDAATAVLLAATDENGNIDYNKTGGIFIGNSSWFVNNSKSLHALYYNNIVTVEGNTVVMGNASKITNCAFRVDNNYLYDPEIDNKFFKHIDLAHVWGFDFHGCDFLLQTDQGVSDWNDGIAAYDAGFSVLGRCVSGDDPCSDMDRSSFTGFNTAVWASAGGDKTSTFNIEHTLFTDNATGVYASVVNNLAVLFSEFHIGYNDNAGAQAICGGNAASYGIDMNECTGFAVEENEFYKYTGAPQGIYTGIRIAETQSTDEVYKNTFEGLSYGNYAVGRNFILPADFKHGLAYFCNDNFGNYSDFYVEPDNDPDNIKSGIQSKQGSDQKVTGNKFSSSGVTWHFYNGGDNLVGYYFCMTCANENPDDDKEFYVTDKPKNFNNNCPSHYGGGGGGGIGIKTVLSPEEKQQAEQDYADNLANYNNVKALYDNLKDGGNTDATLSDVETAWPDEMWELRAELLGKSPHLSMEVLKAAADKTNVLPESVIFEIMAANPDELKKKELIQYLENKENPLPDYMINILRQVANGTTYKTVLEQQLAHYNQIKTRAAYDMIRSALNDSIIDFSELRNWFDNAGGKRADEQIIATYLEQNNYEDALALANIMPDLYNYSENELTEHAYYMDLINLQINLANEGRTVFDLDSTEITNIVSIAENSNGTAGVQAKGILEFAYGYHYCNCLSVSDSTGYKSSEIINPDDLAKVYGLDVTTKPNPAKDWVAFNYMLPYEGSGLVKITDVTGKLIAVFNLEGKTGQKIWDTRNVKSGVYLYSVTVSEFTKSGKIIINK
;
A
#
# COMPACT_ATOMS: atom_id res chain seq x y z
N GLY A 1 23.30 20.40 -79.85
CA GLY A 1 24.11 21.62 -79.94
C GLY A 1 24.29 22.18 -78.55
N TYR A 2 24.34 23.49 -78.45
CA TYR A 2 24.30 24.27 -77.23
C TYR A 2 22.86 24.38 -76.73
N VAL A 3 22.72 24.59 -75.42
CA VAL A 3 21.45 24.84 -74.76
C VAL A 3 21.57 26.20 -74.08
N GLY A 4 20.69 27.13 -74.43
CA GLY A 4 20.54 28.38 -73.71
C GLY A 4 19.43 28.21 -72.68
N PHE A 5 19.64 28.69 -71.46
CA PHE A 5 18.62 28.66 -70.42
C PHE A 5 18.55 30.00 -69.70
N ALA A 6 17.38 30.33 -69.14
CA ALA A 6 17.18 31.46 -68.24
C ALA A 6 16.10 31.12 -67.21
N ILE A 7 16.19 31.73 -66.04
CA ILE A 7 15.30 31.46 -64.91
C ILE A 7 14.59 32.75 -64.52
N THR A 8 13.30 32.65 -64.24
CA THR A 8 12.51 33.79 -63.78
C THR A 8 13.08 34.42 -62.52
N PRO A 9 12.96 35.75 -62.32
CA PRO A 9 13.48 36.43 -61.12
C PRO A 9 12.97 35.81 -59.81
N LYS A 10 13.78 35.86 -58.74
CA LYS A 10 13.45 35.29 -57.41
C LYS A 10 12.10 35.77 -56.84
N SER A 11 11.66 36.98 -57.21
CA SER A 11 10.39 37.59 -56.78
C SER A 11 9.14 37.05 -57.50
N GLN A 12 9.28 36.31 -58.61
CA GLN A 12 8.12 35.76 -59.31
C GLN A 12 7.60 34.52 -58.59
N SER A 13 6.27 34.40 -58.50
CA SER A 13 5.58 33.17 -58.11
C SER A 13 4.40 32.94 -59.06
N PRO A 14 4.31 31.77 -59.73
CA PRO A 14 5.26 30.65 -59.72
C PRO A 14 6.57 30.96 -60.47
N LYS A 15 7.65 30.24 -60.12
CA LYS A 15 8.98 30.34 -60.76
C LYS A 15 9.11 29.37 -61.93
N TYR A 16 9.79 29.78 -63.00
CA TYR A 16 10.00 28.97 -64.19
C TYR A 16 11.46 28.92 -64.65
N ILE A 17 11.85 27.78 -65.23
CA ILE A 17 13.08 27.62 -66.03
C ILE A 17 12.67 27.56 -67.49
N TYR A 18 13.32 28.34 -68.35
CA TYR A 18 13.18 28.27 -69.81
C TYR A 18 14.47 27.74 -70.42
N ALA A 19 14.37 26.84 -71.41
CA ALA A 19 15.54 26.38 -72.16
C ALA A 19 15.23 26.22 -73.66
N ALA A 20 16.07 26.82 -74.50
CA ALA A 20 16.07 26.59 -75.94
C ALA A 20 17.13 25.53 -76.26
N SER A 21 16.71 24.42 -76.85
CA SER A 21 17.58 23.29 -77.17
C SER A 21 17.28 22.72 -78.54
N LEU A 22 18.35 22.41 -79.27
CA LEU A 22 18.31 21.50 -80.41
C LEU A 22 17.79 20.13 -79.95
N GLY A 23 16.86 19.57 -80.71
CA GLY A 23 16.36 18.22 -80.56
C GLY A 23 17.46 17.20 -80.80
N ASN A 24 17.37 16.03 -80.16
CA ASN A 24 18.35 14.98 -80.33
C ASN A 24 18.05 14.14 -81.59
N PRO A 25 18.91 14.16 -82.63
CA PRO A 25 18.65 13.41 -83.86
C PRO A 25 18.66 11.88 -83.68
N VAL A 26 19.07 11.37 -82.52
CA VAL A 26 19.07 9.94 -82.15
C VAL A 26 17.80 9.54 -81.38
N VAL A 27 17.07 10.49 -80.79
CA VAL A 27 15.83 10.26 -80.03
C VAL A 27 14.66 10.82 -80.84
N PRO A 28 13.85 9.97 -81.51
CA PRO A 28 12.82 10.44 -82.45
C PRO A 28 11.74 11.35 -81.85
N GLU A 29 11.61 11.38 -80.53
CA GLU A 29 10.60 12.12 -79.78
C GLU A 29 11.14 13.40 -79.12
N ASP A 30 12.41 13.77 -79.33
CA ASP A 30 13.00 14.98 -78.75
C ASP A 30 13.12 16.10 -79.81
N PRO A 31 12.10 16.95 -79.96
CA PRO A 31 12.09 18.02 -80.97
C PRO A 31 13.00 19.20 -80.59
N SER A 32 13.40 19.99 -81.58
CA SER A 32 14.05 21.29 -81.38
C SER A 32 13.00 22.31 -80.91
N VAL A 33 13.10 22.75 -79.64
CA VAL A 33 12.04 23.51 -78.97
C VAL A 33 12.58 24.50 -77.93
N LEU A 34 11.73 25.48 -77.58
CA LEU A 34 11.82 26.24 -76.33
C LEU A 34 10.92 25.56 -75.29
N ARG A 35 11.50 25.04 -74.21
CA ARG A 35 10.79 24.38 -73.10
C ARG A 35 10.70 25.28 -71.88
N ARG A 36 9.68 25.05 -71.05
CA ARG A 36 9.49 25.68 -69.73
C ARG A 36 9.19 24.62 -68.66
N TRP A 37 9.82 24.73 -67.49
CA TRP A 37 9.49 23.95 -66.29
C TRP A 37 9.10 24.86 -65.13
N THR A 38 8.27 24.38 -64.21
CA THR A 38 7.89 25.04 -62.96
C THR A 38 8.85 24.64 -61.84
N ILE A 39 9.33 25.61 -61.07
CA ILE A 39 10.16 25.41 -59.89
C ILE A 39 9.28 25.54 -58.64
N THR A 40 9.27 24.51 -57.80
CA THR A 40 8.66 24.54 -56.46
C THR A 40 9.74 24.44 -55.37
N SER A 41 9.35 24.54 -54.10
CA SER A 41 10.27 24.31 -52.97
C SER A 41 10.83 22.88 -52.91
N GLU A 42 10.16 21.90 -53.52
CA GLU A 42 10.52 20.49 -53.40
C GLU A 42 11.14 19.90 -54.68
N ASN A 43 10.74 20.38 -55.87
CA ASN A 43 11.17 19.82 -57.16
C ASN A 43 10.96 20.76 -58.36
N VAL A 44 11.56 20.40 -59.50
CA VAL A 44 11.31 20.99 -60.84
C VAL A 44 10.36 20.07 -61.61
N THR A 45 9.16 20.56 -61.93
CA THR A 45 8.07 19.77 -62.53
C THR A 45 7.32 20.56 -63.61
N GLY A 46 6.28 19.99 -64.22
CA GLY A 46 5.38 20.73 -65.10
C GLY A 46 6.02 21.24 -66.39
N GLU A 47 6.73 20.36 -67.09
CA GLU A 47 7.31 20.64 -68.41
C GLU A 47 6.24 21.06 -69.42
N LEU A 48 6.52 22.13 -70.17
CA LEU A 48 5.69 22.64 -71.26
C LEU A 48 6.55 23.05 -72.44
N ILE A 49 6.20 22.59 -73.65
CA ILE A 49 6.78 23.10 -74.90
C ILE A 49 6.11 24.44 -75.22
N ILE A 50 6.92 25.49 -75.36
CA ILE A 50 6.49 26.87 -75.60
C ILE A 50 6.55 27.21 -77.08
N VAL A 51 7.66 26.89 -77.75
CA VAL A 51 7.84 27.14 -79.19
C VAL A 51 8.44 25.91 -79.85
N GLU A 52 7.90 25.51 -81.00
CA GLU A 52 8.37 24.36 -81.80
C GLU A 52 9.09 24.79 -83.09
N GLU A 53 9.84 23.86 -83.70
CA GLU A 53 10.38 24.03 -85.05
C GLU A 53 9.25 24.41 -86.04
N LEU A 54 9.54 25.32 -86.98
CA LEU A 54 8.63 25.91 -87.97
C LEU A 54 7.70 27.02 -87.46
N GLU A 55 7.53 27.23 -86.16
CA GLU A 55 6.80 28.39 -85.63
C GLU A 55 7.59 29.68 -85.89
N GLY A 56 6.93 30.73 -86.35
CA GLY A 56 7.58 32.03 -86.63
C GLY A 56 8.67 32.01 -87.72
N GLY A 57 8.77 30.93 -88.52
CA GLY A 57 9.84 30.76 -89.50
C GLY A 57 11.16 30.24 -88.92
N LEU A 58 11.13 29.68 -87.71
CA LEU A 58 12.28 29.02 -87.10
C LEU A 58 12.61 27.69 -87.80
N THR A 59 13.89 27.34 -87.77
CA THR A 59 14.49 26.11 -88.28
C THR A 59 15.18 25.37 -87.14
N GLU A 60 15.46 24.07 -87.31
CA GLU A 60 16.22 23.28 -86.34
C GLU A 60 17.45 24.02 -85.78
N SER A 61 18.25 24.65 -86.65
CA SER A 61 19.47 25.36 -86.24
C SER A 61 19.24 26.57 -85.33
N ASP A 62 18.04 27.16 -85.33
CA ASP A 62 17.73 28.33 -84.51
C ASP A 62 17.66 27.98 -83.01
N PHE A 63 17.57 26.70 -82.65
CA PHE A 63 17.60 26.24 -81.26
C PHE A 63 19.00 25.85 -80.76
N ASP A 64 20.06 26.10 -81.55
CA ASP A 64 21.47 25.96 -81.13
C ASP A 64 21.91 27.15 -80.26
N ALA A 65 21.18 27.38 -79.16
CA ALA A 65 21.24 28.59 -78.37
C ALA A 65 22.44 28.59 -77.43
N TYR A 66 23.20 29.70 -77.38
CA TYR A 66 24.35 29.82 -76.50
C TYR A 66 24.29 30.96 -75.48
N ASN A 67 23.34 31.86 -75.63
CA ASN A 67 22.98 32.86 -74.63
C ASN A 67 21.48 33.12 -74.81
N LEU A 68 20.74 32.94 -73.72
CA LEU A 68 19.31 33.13 -73.65
C LEU A 68 19.07 34.03 -72.45
N GLU A 69 18.32 35.10 -72.67
CA GLU A 69 17.94 36.08 -71.66
C GLU A 69 16.42 36.12 -71.57
N LEU A 70 15.91 36.50 -70.39
CA LEU A 70 14.50 36.78 -70.23
C LEU A 70 14.28 38.09 -69.49
N LYS A 71 13.15 38.72 -69.77
CA LYS A 71 12.65 39.88 -69.05
C LYS A 71 11.15 39.75 -68.85
N ILE A 72 10.67 40.16 -67.67
CA ILE A 72 9.25 40.38 -67.42
C ILE A 72 9.01 41.88 -67.54
N THR A 73 8.06 42.28 -68.37
CA THR A 73 7.69 43.70 -68.56
C THR A 73 6.84 44.22 -67.40
N GLU A 74 6.65 45.54 -67.34
CA GLU A 74 5.71 46.18 -66.42
C GLU A 74 4.27 45.66 -66.60
N ASP A 75 3.92 45.20 -67.81
CA ASP A 75 2.62 44.60 -68.15
C ASP A 75 2.55 43.08 -67.88
N GLU A 76 3.53 42.53 -67.15
CA GLU A 76 3.66 41.10 -66.80
C GLU A 76 3.84 40.16 -68.02
N GLU A 77 4.22 40.69 -69.18
CA GLU A 77 4.59 39.88 -70.34
C GLU A 77 5.99 39.29 -70.16
N THR A 78 6.18 38.02 -70.52
CA THR A 78 7.52 37.41 -70.51
C THR A 78 8.14 37.51 -71.90
N HIS A 79 9.20 38.29 -72.02
CA HIS A 79 9.99 38.46 -73.24
C HIS A 79 11.23 37.59 -73.11
N ILE A 80 11.45 36.69 -74.05
CA ILE A 80 12.56 35.73 -74.07
C ILE A 80 13.35 35.96 -75.33
N ALA A 81 14.65 36.21 -75.21
CA ALA A 81 15.53 36.39 -76.36
C ALA A 81 16.67 35.39 -76.31
N TRP A 82 17.03 34.79 -77.43
CA TRP A 82 18.26 34.02 -77.52
C TRP A 82 18.96 34.23 -78.84
N ILE A 83 20.25 33.94 -78.81
CA ILE A 83 21.10 33.91 -80.00
C ILE A 83 21.49 32.47 -80.30
N HIS A 84 21.37 32.12 -81.57
CA HIS A 84 21.80 30.83 -82.09
C HIS A 84 23.11 31.00 -82.85
N GLY A 85 23.93 29.94 -82.88
CA GLY A 85 25.25 30.02 -83.50
C GLY A 85 25.58 28.79 -84.32
N ASN A 86 25.52 28.90 -85.64
CA ASN A 86 26.04 27.87 -86.54
C ASN A 86 27.53 28.11 -86.82
N SER A 87 28.38 27.10 -86.56
CA SER A 87 29.81 27.15 -86.89
C SER A 87 30.13 27.45 -88.37
N ALA A 88 29.15 27.27 -89.27
CA ALA A 88 29.29 27.47 -90.72
C ALA A 88 28.79 28.84 -91.24
N ASN A 89 28.08 29.64 -90.44
CA ASN A 89 27.53 30.94 -90.86
C ASN A 89 28.07 32.08 -89.96
N PRO A 90 28.70 33.14 -90.51
CA PRO A 90 29.27 34.23 -89.70
C PRO A 90 28.25 35.27 -89.21
N GLU A 91 26.98 35.17 -89.62
CA GLU A 91 25.89 36.03 -89.16
C GLU A 91 24.95 35.23 -88.25
N ASP A 92 24.99 35.53 -86.95
CA ASP A 92 24.04 35.00 -85.98
C ASP A 92 22.76 35.85 -86.03
N GLU A 93 21.61 35.22 -85.79
CA GLU A 93 20.32 35.89 -85.73
C GLU A 93 19.80 35.91 -84.29
N LEU A 94 19.10 36.99 -83.95
CA LEU A 94 18.43 37.15 -82.66
C LEU A 94 17.01 36.60 -82.80
N VAL A 95 16.65 35.63 -81.97
CA VAL A 95 15.27 35.18 -81.82
C VAL A 95 14.68 35.85 -80.59
N LEU A 96 13.50 36.46 -80.74
CA LEU A 96 12.74 37.09 -79.67
C LEU A 96 11.34 36.46 -79.63
N VAL A 97 10.92 36.03 -78.45
CA VAL A 97 9.61 35.44 -78.19
C VAL A 97 8.91 36.27 -77.12
N VAL A 98 7.69 36.70 -77.39
CA VAL A 98 6.84 37.41 -76.42
C VAL A 98 5.70 36.51 -75.98
N LEU A 99 5.57 36.34 -74.67
CA LEU A 99 4.53 35.53 -74.02
C LEU A 99 3.58 36.46 -73.24
N ASN A 100 2.35 36.58 -73.71
CA ASN A 100 1.27 37.34 -73.05
C ASN A 100 0.00 36.49 -72.93
N GLY A 101 0.00 35.52 -71.99
CA GLY A 101 -1.18 34.71 -71.64
C GLY A 101 -1.83 33.86 -72.75
N GLY A 102 -1.29 33.89 -73.99
CA GLY A 102 -1.81 33.25 -75.21
C GLY A 102 -0.72 32.55 -76.04
N THR A 103 -0.93 32.41 -77.35
CA THR A 103 0.04 31.79 -78.28
C THR A 103 1.32 32.64 -78.36
N PRO A 104 2.52 32.05 -78.30
CA PRO A 104 3.78 32.80 -78.39
C PRO A 104 3.89 33.60 -79.69
N GLU A 105 4.30 34.87 -79.59
CA GLU A 105 4.69 35.67 -80.74
C GLU A 105 6.20 35.51 -80.98
N VAL A 106 6.57 34.88 -82.08
CA VAL A 106 7.97 34.54 -82.41
C VAL A 106 8.49 35.46 -83.50
N HIS A 107 9.61 36.14 -83.23
CA HIS A 107 10.26 37.07 -84.13
C HIS A 107 11.74 36.75 -84.32
N LYS A 108 12.19 36.80 -85.57
CA LYS A 108 13.57 36.51 -85.95
C LYS A 108 14.20 37.74 -86.61
N TYR A 109 15.32 38.21 -86.07
CA TYR A 109 16.01 39.40 -86.55
C TYR A 109 17.45 39.10 -86.98
N ASN A 110 17.76 39.38 -88.25
CA ASN A 110 19.15 39.48 -88.70
C ASN A 110 19.63 40.94 -88.55
N LEU A 111 20.61 41.18 -87.68
CA LEU A 111 21.16 42.51 -87.45
C LEU A 111 22.11 42.98 -88.58
N ASN A 112 22.65 42.07 -89.39
CA ASN A 112 23.71 42.31 -90.39
C ASN A 112 24.96 43.01 -89.79
N MET A 113 25.29 42.72 -88.53
CA MET A 113 26.40 43.35 -87.78
C MET A 113 27.48 42.35 -87.32
N GLY A 114 27.53 41.19 -87.99
CA GLY A 114 28.43 40.08 -87.64
C GLY A 114 27.95 39.29 -86.43
N ARG A 115 28.77 38.32 -86.00
CA ARG A 115 28.50 37.44 -84.85
C ARG A 115 28.10 38.21 -83.60
N ILE A 116 27.11 37.69 -82.88
CA ILE A 116 26.63 38.29 -81.63
C ILE A 116 27.36 37.62 -80.47
N GLY A 117 28.20 38.38 -79.77
CA GLY A 117 28.94 37.90 -78.62
C GLY A 117 28.06 37.56 -77.44
N GLY A 118 27.00 38.33 -77.21
CA GLY A 118 25.98 38.09 -76.18
C GLY A 118 24.96 39.22 -76.14
N ILE A 119 23.87 38.99 -75.43
CA ILE A 119 22.71 39.86 -75.32
C ILE A 119 22.36 40.10 -73.85
N GLU A 120 21.69 41.20 -73.56
CA GLU A 120 21.18 41.53 -72.22
C GLU A 120 20.00 42.49 -72.37
N PHE A 121 18.88 42.22 -71.69
CA PHE A 121 17.73 43.13 -71.70
C PHE A 121 18.05 44.42 -70.94
N SER A 122 17.42 45.53 -71.34
CA SER A 122 17.58 46.78 -70.61
C SER A 122 16.87 46.71 -69.25
N PRO A 123 17.54 47.00 -68.13
CA PRO A 123 16.88 47.02 -66.82
C PRO A 123 15.93 48.21 -66.63
N VAL A 124 15.92 49.18 -67.56
CA VAL A 124 15.10 50.41 -67.46
C VAL A 124 14.07 50.60 -68.59
N SER A 125 14.01 49.66 -69.54
CA SER A 125 13.10 49.77 -70.69
C SER A 125 12.65 48.38 -71.15
N ASP A 126 11.35 48.19 -71.30
CA ASP A 126 10.75 46.88 -71.60
C ASP A 126 10.91 46.42 -73.03
N PHE A 127 11.15 47.36 -73.96
CA PHE A 127 11.29 47.08 -75.39
C PHE A 127 12.69 47.32 -75.93
N VAL A 128 13.70 47.21 -75.07
CA VAL A 128 15.11 47.43 -75.45
C VAL A 128 15.97 46.27 -74.96
N LEU A 129 16.77 45.75 -75.89
CA LEU A 129 17.81 44.75 -75.64
C LEU A 129 19.14 45.28 -76.19
N TYR A 130 20.24 44.97 -75.51
CA TYR A 130 21.58 45.27 -75.97
C TYR A 130 22.22 44.01 -76.54
N ALA A 131 22.93 44.13 -77.66
CA ALA A 131 23.65 43.03 -78.29
C ALA A 131 25.09 43.44 -78.57
N SER A 132 26.06 42.63 -78.14
CA SER A 132 27.48 42.82 -78.46
C SER A 132 27.75 42.24 -79.86
N CYS A 133 27.98 43.05 -80.89
CA CYS A 133 28.13 42.59 -82.28
C CYS A 133 29.55 42.83 -82.83
N VAL A 134 30.18 41.78 -83.37
CA VAL A 134 31.61 41.77 -83.76
C VAL A 134 31.99 42.89 -84.75
N ASN A 135 31.14 43.27 -85.70
CA ASN A 135 31.50 44.28 -86.70
C ASN A 135 31.24 45.73 -86.26
N THR A 136 30.55 45.96 -85.12
CA THR A 136 30.07 47.30 -84.75
C THR A 136 30.38 47.72 -83.31
N GLY A 137 30.31 46.82 -82.32
CA GLY A 137 30.29 47.21 -80.91
C GLY A 137 29.02 46.73 -80.22
N ILE A 138 28.65 47.35 -79.10
CA ILE A 138 27.36 47.13 -78.46
C ILE A 138 26.29 47.89 -79.26
N VAL A 139 25.22 47.20 -79.59
CA VAL A 139 24.08 47.70 -80.38
C VAL A 139 22.85 47.70 -79.50
N LYS A 140 22.17 48.84 -79.40
CA LYS A 140 20.83 48.94 -78.85
C LYS A 140 19.82 48.44 -79.89
N VAL A 141 19.12 47.37 -79.56
CA VAL A 141 17.98 46.81 -80.30
C VAL A 141 16.71 47.35 -79.66
N ASP A 142 16.09 48.34 -80.29
CA ASP A 142 14.80 48.90 -79.87
C ASP A 142 13.68 48.21 -80.65
N TYR A 143 12.97 47.31 -79.98
CA TYR A 143 11.92 46.48 -80.57
C TYR A 143 10.52 46.94 -80.13
N SER A 144 10.38 48.21 -79.72
CA SER A 144 9.07 48.83 -79.44
C SER A 144 8.08 48.72 -80.61
N ASN A 145 8.58 48.59 -81.84
CA ASN A 145 7.85 48.02 -82.97
C ASN A 145 8.46 46.66 -83.35
N ILE A 146 7.86 45.58 -82.84
CA ILE A 146 8.37 44.22 -82.96
C ILE A 146 8.48 43.72 -84.42
N ASN A 147 7.73 44.28 -85.37
CA ASN A 147 7.83 43.90 -86.78
C ASN A 147 8.92 44.67 -87.55
N SER A 148 9.49 45.73 -86.97
CA SER A 148 10.49 46.60 -87.60
C SER A 148 11.37 47.26 -86.53
N PRO A 149 12.23 46.49 -85.83
CA PRO A 149 13.08 47.02 -84.77
C PRO A 149 14.11 48.04 -85.32
N VAL A 150 14.54 48.96 -84.47
CA VAL A 150 15.56 49.96 -84.77
C VAL A 150 16.87 49.59 -84.09
N PHE A 151 17.95 49.46 -84.87
CA PHE A 151 19.29 49.14 -84.37
C PHE A 151 20.16 50.39 -84.30
N THR A 152 20.66 50.74 -83.11
CA THR A 152 21.53 51.90 -82.90
C THR A 152 22.84 51.49 -82.23
N THR A 153 23.98 51.75 -82.85
CA THR A 153 25.29 51.44 -82.25
C THR A 153 25.61 52.39 -81.11
N VAL A 154 25.98 51.84 -79.95
CA VAL A 154 26.42 52.62 -78.78
C VAL A 154 27.85 53.10 -79.02
N SER A 155 28.05 54.42 -79.01
CA SER A 155 29.36 55.01 -79.28
C SER A 155 30.43 54.57 -78.26
N GLY A 156 31.68 54.39 -78.71
CA GLY A 156 32.81 54.04 -77.83
C GLY A 156 32.95 52.56 -77.47
N THR A 157 32.09 51.68 -77.99
CA THR A 157 32.01 50.25 -77.60
C THR A 157 32.77 49.29 -78.54
N GLY A 158 33.52 49.78 -79.51
CA GLY A 158 34.18 48.93 -80.52
C GLY A 158 35.20 47.92 -79.96
N ASN A 159 35.73 48.14 -78.74
CA ASN A 159 36.60 47.18 -78.05
C ASN A 159 35.83 46.22 -77.11
N TYR A 160 34.50 46.23 -77.11
CA TYR A 160 33.61 45.46 -76.25
C TYR A 160 32.59 44.68 -77.09
N ASN A 161 33.06 44.14 -78.21
CA ASN A 161 32.22 43.49 -79.22
C ASN A 161 32.31 41.95 -79.19
N LYS A 162 33.02 41.39 -78.20
CA LYS A 162 33.20 39.96 -77.95
C LYS A 162 32.95 39.63 -76.49
N THR A 163 31.79 39.98 -75.98
CA THR A 163 31.43 39.78 -74.57
C THR A 163 29.96 39.41 -74.43
N PHE A 164 29.69 38.56 -73.45
CA PHE A 164 28.35 38.42 -72.90
C PHE A 164 28.11 39.67 -72.08
N LEU A 165 26.96 40.30 -72.30
CA LEU A 165 26.55 41.47 -71.55
C LEU A 165 25.91 40.96 -70.27
N GLN A 166 26.12 41.67 -69.16
CA GLN A 166 25.53 41.28 -67.88
C GLN A 166 25.06 42.53 -67.12
N THR A 167 23.81 42.54 -66.67
CA THR A 167 23.33 43.54 -65.71
C THR A 167 23.87 43.23 -64.31
N ALA A 168 24.48 44.23 -63.65
CA ALA A 168 24.91 44.13 -62.25
C ALA A 168 23.89 44.80 -61.30
N PRO A 169 23.96 44.55 -59.97
CA PRO A 169 23.02 45.13 -58.99
C PRO A 169 22.94 46.66 -58.96
N ASP A 170 23.90 47.37 -59.55
CA ASP A 170 23.85 48.83 -59.70
C ASP A 170 22.95 49.30 -60.87
N GLY A 171 22.26 48.38 -61.54
CA GLY A 171 21.33 48.65 -62.64
C GLY A 171 22.01 48.98 -63.97
N LYS A 172 23.30 48.72 -64.10
CA LYS A 172 24.08 49.01 -65.32
C LYS A 172 24.50 47.72 -66.03
N VAL A 173 24.66 47.82 -67.34
CA VAL A 173 25.03 46.68 -68.19
C VAL A 173 26.54 46.70 -68.40
N TYR A 174 27.21 45.62 -68.03
CA TYR A 174 28.65 45.48 -68.08
C TYR A 174 29.10 44.64 -69.26
N ALA A 175 30.28 44.96 -69.76
CA ALA A 175 30.88 44.38 -70.94
C ALA A 175 32.39 44.22 -70.71
N VAL A 176 32.98 43.12 -71.17
CA VAL A 176 34.43 42.90 -71.08
C VAL A 176 35.10 43.29 -72.38
N SER A 177 36.27 43.91 -72.28
CA SER A 177 37.05 44.27 -73.46
C SER A 177 37.54 43.03 -74.22
N ASN A 178 37.77 43.16 -75.52
CA ASN A 178 38.11 42.04 -76.41
C ASN A 178 39.42 41.30 -76.05
N ASP A 179 40.29 41.91 -75.25
CA ASP A 179 41.51 41.32 -74.71
C ASP A 179 41.33 40.75 -73.29
N GLY A 180 40.17 40.95 -72.67
CA GLY A 180 39.83 40.43 -71.33
C GLY A 180 40.40 41.24 -70.18
N THR A 181 40.96 42.43 -70.45
CA THR A 181 41.73 43.22 -69.46
C THR A 181 40.94 44.35 -68.84
N ASN A 182 39.81 44.77 -69.42
CA ASN A 182 39.01 45.86 -68.92
C ASN A 182 37.53 45.49 -68.84
N LEU A 183 36.88 46.02 -67.83
CA LEU A 183 35.44 46.04 -67.69
C LEU A 183 34.95 47.43 -68.12
N GLY A 184 34.03 47.46 -69.07
CA GLY A 184 33.29 48.64 -69.50
C GLY A 184 31.85 48.54 -69.02
N ARG A 185 31.18 49.68 -68.95
CA ARG A 185 29.83 49.77 -68.41
C ARG A 185 28.97 50.72 -69.22
N LEU A 186 27.81 50.25 -69.63
CA LEU A 186 26.76 51.02 -70.24
C LEU A 186 25.75 51.44 -69.17
N THR A 187 25.44 52.73 -69.11
CA THR A 187 24.29 53.20 -68.32
C THR A 187 23.04 53.20 -69.20
N PRO A 188 22.07 52.30 -68.94
CA PRO A 188 20.87 52.17 -69.76
C PRO A 188 20.09 53.50 -69.87
N GLY A 189 19.55 53.79 -71.05
CA GLY A 189 18.79 55.03 -71.33
C GLY A 189 19.61 56.29 -71.65
N SER A 190 20.92 56.32 -71.39
CA SER A 190 21.75 57.54 -71.59
C SER A 190 22.69 57.50 -72.81
N GLU A 191 22.77 56.37 -73.51
CA GLU A 191 23.74 56.05 -74.59
C GLU A 191 25.23 56.28 -74.24
N ASN A 192 25.53 56.58 -72.97
CA ASN A 192 26.88 56.79 -72.48
C ASN A 192 27.50 55.47 -72.06
N PHE A 193 28.57 55.09 -72.77
CA PHE A 193 29.41 53.96 -72.40
C PHE A 193 30.70 54.42 -71.73
N GLU A 194 30.93 53.96 -70.50
CA GLU A 194 32.16 54.17 -69.76
C GLU A 194 33.12 53.01 -70.06
N ALA A 195 34.12 53.24 -70.90
CA ALA A 195 35.17 52.25 -71.14
C ALA A 195 36.11 52.15 -69.93
N ALA A 196 36.53 50.93 -69.59
CA ALA A 196 37.53 50.65 -68.55
C ALA A 196 37.17 51.24 -67.16
N VAL A 197 35.91 51.07 -66.74
CA VAL A 197 35.50 51.37 -65.35
C VAL A 197 36.29 50.54 -64.33
N TYR A 198 36.85 49.40 -64.77
CA TYR A 198 37.80 48.63 -64.01
C TYR A 198 38.81 47.97 -64.96
N THR A 199 40.09 48.04 -64.63
CA THR A 199 41.16 47.31 -65.34
C THR A 199 41.60 46.15 -64.47
N PHE A 200 41.51 44.94 -65.00
CA PHE A 200 41.98 43.75 -64.30
C PHE A 200 43.53 43.79 -64.22
N PRO A 201 44.15 43.36 -63.10
CA PRO A 201 45.61 43.34 -62.93
C PRO A 201 46.31 42.56 -64.06
N GLU A 202 47.53 42.97 -64.42
CA GLU A 202 48.27 42.48 -65.61
C GLU A 202 48.45 40.94 -65.68
N GLU A 203 48.34 40.24 -64.54
CA GLU A 203 48.42 38.77 -64.43
C GLU A 203 47.04 38.05 -64.38
N LYS A 204 45.92 38.79 -64.45
CA LYS A 204 44.56 38.26 -64.30
C LYS A 204 43.62 38.84 -65.37
N THR A 205 43.49 38.20 -66.53
CA THR A 205 42.38 38.46 -67.47
C THR A 205 41.12 37.73 -67.02
N VAL A 206 39.93 38.15 -67.46
CA VAL A 206 38.70 37.35 -67.28
C VAL A 206 38.94 35.93 -67.86
N LEU A 207 38.79 34.90 -67.01
CA LEU A 207 39.15 33.52 -67.38
C LEU A 207 37.98 32.73 -67.97
N THR A 208 36.75 33.16 -67.70
CA THR A 208 35.53 32.63 -68.31
C THR A 208 35.32 33.26 -69.68
N TYR A 209 35.47 32.45 -70.72
CA TYR A 209 35.20 32.85 -72.09
C TYR A 209 34.82 31.65 -72.94
N ARG A 210 34.10 31.92 -74.03
CA ARG A 210 33.82 30.96 -75.09
C ARG A 210 34.71 31.21 -76.30
N LYS A 211 35.06 30.15 -77.04
CA LYS A 211 35.80 30.24 -78.31
C LYS A 211 34.94 29.70 -79.45
N TYR A 212 34.92 30.40 -80.57
CA TYR A 212 34.24 29.96 -81.80
C TYR A 212 35.23 29.98 -82.96
N GLY A 213 35.37 28.87 -83.69
CA GLY A 213 36.03 28.76 -85.02
C GLY A 213 37.50 29.19 -85.12
N ASP A 214 37.80 30.46 -84.80
CA ASP A 214 39.03 31.20 -85.09
C ASP A 214 39.89 31.50 -83.84
N ALA A 215 39.75 30.72 -82.77
CA ALA A 215 40.47 30.88 -81.50
C ALA A 215 40.23 32.19 -80.71
N GLU A 216 39.31 33.05 -81.16
CA GLU A 216 38.93 34.29 -80.48
C GLU A 216 38.10 34.04 -79.22
N ARG A 217 38.32 34.84 -78.17
CA ARG A 217 37.64 34.72 -76.87
C ARG A 217 36.45 35.66 -76.78
N TYR A 218 35.30 35.12 -76.39
CA TYR A 218 34.08 35.82 -76.07
C TYR A 218 33.89 35.74 -74.56
N TYR A 219 34.20 36.82 -73.86
CA TYR A 219 34.27 36.80 -72.39
C TYR A 219 32.89 36.75 -71.74
N ILE A 220 32.78 35.97 -70.66
CA ILE A 220 31.54 35.74 -69.94
C ILE A 220 31.72 36.24 -68.50
N LEU A 221 30.83 37.14 -68.08
CA LEU A 221 30.76 37.63 -66.70
C LEU A 221 29.91 36.67 -65.84
N PRO A 222 30.28 36.43 -64.57
CA PRO A 222 29.46 35.62 -63.68
C PRO A 222 28.19 36.36 -63.25
N GLU A 223 27.06 35.65 -63.23
CA GLU A 223 25.85 36.09 -62.52
C GLU A 223 26.13 36.06 -61.00
N THR A 224 25.80 37.13 -60.27
CA THR A 224 25.86 37.13 -58.79
C THR A 224 24.50 37.48 -58.23
N GLU A 225 23.88 36.53 -57.54
CA GLU A 225 22.90 36.81 -56.49
C GLU A 225 23.63 36.86 -55.13
N ALA A 226 23.28 37.82 -54.27
CA ALA A 226 23.85 37.96 -52.93
C ALA A 226 23.56 36.70 -52.07
N ASN A 227 24.47 36.30 -51.17
CA ASN A 227 24.18 35.28 -50.14
C ASN A 227 23.21 35.87 -49.10
N PRO A 228 21.91 35.49 -49.11
CA PRO A 228 20.97 36.02 -48.13
C PRO A 228 21.30 35.45 -46.73
N LEU A 229 21.00 36.22 -45.69
CA LEU A 229 20.95 35.75 -44.31
C LEU A 229 19.82 34.70 -44.20
N ASP A 230 20.14 33.52 -43.67
CA ASP A 230 19.27 32.35 -43.54
C ASP A 230 19.53 31.64 -42.20
N VAL A 231 18.61 30.79 -41.75
CA VAL A 231 18.72 30.10 -40.44
C VAL A 231 18.11 28.70 -40.44
N ASP A 232 18.72 27.79 -39.68
CA ASP A 232 18.16 26.48 -39.34
C ASP A 232 17.79 26.44 -37.85
N VAL A 233 16.58 25.98 -37.51
CA VAL A 233 16.12 25.91 -36.13
C VAL A 233 15.88 24.46 -35.70
N THR A 234 16.38 24.10 -34.53
CA THR A 234 16.17 22.79 -33.88
C THR A 234 15.70 23.02 -32.45
N THR A 235 14.62 22.38 -32.06
CA THR A 235 14.05 22.47 -30.71
C THR A 235 14.13 21.14 -29.96
N LEU A 236 14.20 21.23 -28.64
CA LEU A 236 13.97 20.15 -27.71
C LEU A 236 12.76 20.55 -26.86
N GLY A 237 11.71 19.73 -26.88
CA GLY A 237 10.49 19.94 -26.10
C GLY A 237 10.73 19.85 -24.58
N ILE A 238 9.68 20.12 -23.81
CA ILE A 238 9.74 20.04 -22.33
C ILE A 238 9.50 18.62 -21.84
N ASN A 239 10.14 18.24 -20.72
CA ASN A 239 10.02 16.87 -20.17
C ASN A 239 8.81 16.68 -19.25
N CYS A 240 8.24 17.77 -18.72
CA CYS A 240 7.13 17.74 -17.77
C CYS A 240 6.09 18.82 -18.09
N PRO A 241 4.78 18.58 -17.86
CA PRO A 241 3.79 19.60 -18.15
C PRO A 241 4.05 20.89 -17.37
N GLY A 242 4.03 22.03 -18.07
CA GLY A 242 4.36 23.34 -17.49
C GLY A 242 5.81 23.55 -17.03
N ALA A 243 6.74 22.61 -17.33
CA ALA A 243 8.16 22.83 -17.12
C ALA A 243 8.72 23.87 -18.10
N THR A 244 9.88 24.40 -17.74
CA THR A 244 10.63 25.35 -18.56
C THR A 244 12.01 24.78 -18.86
N ASP A 245 12.13 23.52 -19.26
CA ASP A 245 13.42 22.86 -19.55
C ASP A 245 13.65 22.64 -21.06
N GLY A 246 12.78 23.22 -21.90
CA GLY A 246 12.90 23.19 -23.34
C GLY A 246 14.12 23.97 -23.82
N GLN A 247 14.61 23.59 -25.00
CA GLN A 247 15.79 24.20 -25.60
C GLN A 247 15.57 24.51 -27.07
N VAL A 248 16.30 25.48 -27.58
CA VAL A 248 16.38 25.77 -29.01
C VAL A 248 17.82 26.06 -29.42
N VAL A 249 18.19 25.60 -30.60
CA VAL A 249 19.42 25.95 -31.29
C VAL A 249 19.05 26.53 -32.66
N ILE A 250 19.44 27.77 -32.90
CA ILE A 250 19.23 28.50 -34.17
C ILE A 250 20.58 28.71 -34.83
N THR A 251 20.88 27.93 -35.86
CA THR A 251 22.13 28.02 -36.64
C THR A 251 21.97 29.08 -37.74
N VAL A 252 22.92 30.00 -37.85
CA VAL A 252 22.90 31.12 -38.82
C VAL A 252 23.74 30.77 -40.05
N ASN A 253 23.11 30.83 -41.22
CA ASN A 253 23.73 30.59 -42.53
C ASN A 253 23.75 31.89 -43.36
N GLY A 254 24.92 32.31 -43.86
CA GLY A 254 25.03 33.55 -44.66
C GLY A 254 25.00 34.83 -43.83
N GLY A 255 24.77 36.00 -44.46
CA GLY A 255 24.92 37.30 -43.81
C GLY A 255 26.37 37.66 -43.43
N THR A 256 26.56 38.74 -42.66
CA THR A 256 27.88 39.14 -42.14
C THR A 256 27.85 39.36 -40.63
N ALA A 257 28.61 38.54 -39.89
CA ALA A 257 28.81 38.68 -38.45
C ALA A 257 29.41 40.05 -38.06
N PRO A 258 29.17 40.57 -36.85
CA PRO A 258 28.38 39.97 -35.75
C PRO A 258 26.87 39.99 -35.99
N TYR A 259 26.17 39.02 -35.40
CA TYR A 259 24.71 38.92 -35.40
C TYR A 259 24.12 39.35 -34.06
N THR A 260 22.89 39.83 -34.07
CA THR A 260 22.09 40.09 -32.87
C THR A 260 20.75 39.37 -32.99
N ILE A 261 20.25 38.79 -31.90
CA ILE A 261 18.96 38.10 -31.84
C ILE A 261 18.04 38.75 -30.81
N THR A 262 16.75 38.83 -31.13
CA THR A 262 15.67 39.18 -30.19
C THR A 262 14.53 38.18 -30.33
N SER A 263 13.83 37.85 -29.25
CA SER A 263 12.66 36.97 -29.29
C SER A 263 11.47 37.49 -28.49
N GLU A 264 10.27 37.03 -28.85
CA GLU A 264 9.05 37.18 -28.05
C GLU A 264 8.28 35.84 -27.96
N PRO A 265 8.04 35.28 -26.75
CA PRO A 265 8.50 35.76 -25.44
C PRO A 265 10.03 35.89 -25.34
N SER A 266 10.52 36.74 -24.44
CA SER A 266 11.95 36.95 -24.23
C SER A 266 12.63 35.65 -23.78
N ALA A 267 13.62 35.20 -24.54
CA ALA A 267 14.52 34.09 -24.22
C ALA A 267 15.97 34.59 -24.14
N ASP A 268 16.80 33.97 -23.31
CA ASP A 268 18.21 34.32 -23.17
C ASP A 268 19.04 33.46 -24.15
N PHE A 269 19.64 34.09 -25.16
CA PHE A 269 20.37 33.41 -26.22
C PHE A 269 21.88 33.61 -26.09
N ASP A 270 22.61 32.51 -25.99
CA ASP A 270 24.06 32.48 -26.05
C ASP A 270 24.54 32.24 -27.50
N TRP A 271 25.51 33.03 -27.96
CA TRP A 271 26.11 32.88 -29.29
C TRP A 271 27.37 32.00 -29.24
N ASP A 272 27.38 30.92 -30.01
CA ASP A 272 28.56 30.08 -30.25
C ASP A 272 29.17 30.40 -31.63
N GLU A 273 30.36 31.01 -31.62
CA GLU A 273 31.07 31.41 -32.84
C GLU A 273 31.59 30.22 -33.66
N ALA A 274 31.90 29.09 -33.01
CA ALA A 274 32.40 27.88 -33.67
C ALA A 274 31.28 27.11 -34.38
N LEU A 275 30.07 27.13 -33.82
CA LEU A 275 28.87 26.52 -34.41
C LEU A 275 28.07 27.48 -35.29
N GLN A 276 28.37 28.79 -35.23
CA GLN A 276 27.55 29.85 -35.85
C GLN A 276 26.08 29.76 -35.41
N ALA A 277 25.82 29.54 -34.13
CA ALA A 277 24.48 29.29 -33.63
C ALA A 277 24.15 30.09 -32.36
N PHE A 278 22.88 30.46 -32.23
CA PHE A 278 22.28 30.93 -30.98
C PHE A 278 21.64 29.75 -30.25
N THR A 279 21.93 29.59 -28.96
CA THR A 279 21.30 28.58 -28.11
C THR A 279 20.54 29.27 -26.99
N ALA A 280 19.29 28.89 -26.77
CA ALA A 280 18.55 29.27 -25.58
C ALA A 280 18.04 28.00 -24.89
N ASP A 281 18.18 27.98 -23.57
CA ASP A 281 17.65 26.94 -22.71
C ASP A 281 16.60 27.54 -21.76
N ASN A 282 16.08 26.69 -20.88
CA ASN A 282 15.08 27.03 -19.89
C ASN A 282 13.76 27.59 -20.48
N LEU A 283 13.31 27.06 -21.62
CA LEU A 283 12.11 27.51 -22.31
C LEU A 283 10.87 26.72 -21.90
N GLY A 284 9.77 27.41 -21.59
CA GLY A 284 8.45 26.80 -21.41
C GLY A 284 7.78 26.45 -22.74
N SER A 285 6.75 25.60 -22.70
CA SER A 285 5.97 25.26 -23.90
C SER A 285 5.34 26.49 -24.54
N GLY A 286 5.29 26.49 -25.87
CA GLY A 286 4.69 27.55 -26.66
C GLY A 286 5.51 27.99 -27.86
N VAL A 287 4.94 28.94 -28.60
CA VAL A 287 5.52 29.46 -29.85
C VAL A 287 6.32 30.73 -29.55
N TYR A 288 7.60 30.69 -29.89
CA TYR A 288 8.53 31.82 -29.78
C TYR A 288 8.77 32.41 -31.16
N SER A 289 8.65 33.72 -31.29
CA SER A 289 9.09 34.45 -32.46
C SER A 289 10.51 34.97 -32.25
N TYR A 290 11.36 34.94 -33.27
CA TYR A 290 12.72 35.49 -33.21
C TYR A 290 13.01 36.40 -34.40
N THR A 291 13.96 37.32 -34.23
CA THR A 291 14.52 38.15 -35.30
C THR A 291 16.03 38.22 -35.12
N ILE A 292 16.79 37.83 -36.16
CA ILE A 292 18.25 37.91 -36.21
C ILE A 292 18.64 39.00 -37.19
N VAL A 293 19.57 39.88 -36.79
CA VAL A 293 20.08 41.00 -37.62
C VAL A 293 21.60 40.91 -37.72
N ASP A 294 22.12 40.99 -38.94
CA ASP A 294 23.56 41.04 -39.23
C ASP A 294 24.16 42.46 -39.11
N VAL A 295 25.50 42.58 -39.20
CA VAL A 295 26.18 43.89 -39.03
C VAL A 295 25.83 44.91 -40.12
N ASN A 296 25.37 44.45 -41.28
CA ASN A 296 24.99 45.28 -42.41
C ASN A 296 23.50 45.69 -42.36
N GLY A 297 22.75 45.23 -41.35
CA GLY A 297 21.35 45.54 -41.13
C GLY A 297 20.37 44.65 -41.88
N TYR A 298 20.83 43.52 -42.45
CA TYR A 298 19.93 42.50 -43.00
C TYR A 298 19.32 41.70 -41.85
N SER A 299 18.00 41.52 -41.87
CA SER A 299 17.27 40.82 -40.82
C SER A 299 16.49 39.62 -41.36
N ILE A 300 16.50 38.52 -40.62
CA ILE A 300 15.62 37.36 -40.80
C ILE A 300 14.78 37.17 -39.55
N ALA A 301 13.50 36.86 -39.73
CA ALA A 301 12.58 36.57 -38.64
C ALA A 301 11.91 35.22 -38.88
N GLY A 302 11.60 34.52 -37.80
CA GLY A 302 10.94 33.22 -37.84
C GLY A 302 10.27 32.89 -36.52
N THR A 303 9.73 31.69 -36.43
CA THR A 303 9.15 31.15 -35.21
C THR A 303 9.67 29.75 -34.96
N PHE A 304 9.70 29.33 -33.69
CA PHE A 304 9.88 27.95 -33.30
C PHE A 304 8.91 27.61 -32.17
N GLU A 305 8.59 26.34 -32.03
CA GLU A 305 7.68 25.85 -31.01
C GLU A 305 8.44 24.89 -30.09
N ILE A 306 8.30 25.16 -28.78
CA ILE A 306 8.68 24.20 -27.75
C ILE A 306 7.43 23.38 -27.46
N GLU A 307 7.39 22.16 -28.00
CA GLU A 307 6.26 21.24 -27.81
C GLU A 307 6.26 20.61 -26.41
N GLU A 308 5.05 20.30 -25.94
CA GLU A 308 4.77 19.56 -24.71
C GLU A 308 4.26 18.16 -25.07
N ASN A 309 5.06 17.41 -25.84
CA ASN A 309 4.68 16.10 -26.39
C ASN A 309 5.13 14.98 -25.44
N ILE A 310 4.61 15.01 -24.22
CA ILE A 310 5.06 14.13 -23.13
C ILE A 310 4.29 12.82 -23.12
N TYR A 311 3.09 12.79 -23.68
CA TYR A 311 2.23 11.62 -23.70
C TYR A 311 2.12 11.06 -25.11
N ASP A 312 2.29 9.74 -25.25
CA ASP A 312 2.01 9.05 -26.52
C ASP A 312 0.50 9.01 -26.82
N PHE A 313 -0.34 9.24 -25.80
CA PHE A 313 -1.80 9.21 -25.85
C PHE A 313 -2.42 10.39 -25.05
N GLU A 314 -2.72 11.50 -25.75
CA GLU A 314 -3.06 12.81 -25.16
C GLU A 314 -4.56 13.12 -25.01
N THR A 315 -5.45 12.58 -25.85
CA THR A 315 -6.82 13.15 -25.97
C THR A 315 -7.93 12.36 -25.29
N ASP A 316 -7.78 11.04 -25.12
CA ASP A 316 -8.75 10.13 -24.52
C ASP A 316 -8.05 8.86 -24.00
N TYR A 317 -8.78 8.00 -23.28
CA TYR A 317 -8.30 6.65 -22.95
C TYR A 317 -7.84 5.89 -24.20
N TRP A 318 -6.76 5.13 -24.09
CA TRP A 318 -6.44 4.14 -25.10
C TRP A 318 -7.39 2.94 -24.95
N VAL A 319 -8.45 2.94 -25.76
CA VAL A 319 -9.49 1.91 -25.73
C VAL A 319 -9.04 0.67 -26.50
N ILE A 320 -8.99 -0.47 -25.81
CA ILE A 320 -8.64 -1.78 -26.39
C ILE A 320 -9.87 -2.68 -26.36
N THR A 321 -10.40 -3.00 -27.54
CA THR A 321 -11.58 -3.88 -27.71
C THR A 321 -11.26 -5.21 -28.38
N GLN A 322 -9.99 -5.48 -28.66
CA GLN A 322 -9.53 -6.68 -29.36
C GLN A 322 -8.32 -7.28 -28.65
N ASP A 323 -8.06 -8.57 -28.89
CA ASP A 323 -6.90 -9.25 -28.30
C ASP A 323 -5.60 -8.58 -28.77
N MET A 324 -4.70 -8.35 -27.82
CA MET A 324 -3.44 -7.67 -28.08
C MET A 324 -2.30 -8.30 -27.27
N ILE A 325 -1.15 -8.43 -27.91
CA ILE A 325 0.13 -8.66 -27.23
C ILE A 325 1.00 -7.45 -27.57
N LEU A 326 1.55 -6.80 -26.55
CA LEU A 326 2.33 -5.58 -26.66
C LEU A 326 3.75 -5.83 -26.12
N PRO A 327 4.80 -5.31 -26.80
CA PRO A 327 4.74 -4.53 -28.05
C PRO A 327 4.36 -5.37 -29.29
N ASN A 328 3.86 -4.72 -30.34
CA ASN A 328 3.55 -5.33 -31.64
C ASN A 328 3.89 -4.40 -32.83
N ALA A 329 3.57 -4.82 -34.06
CA ALA A 329 3.93 -4.06 -35.27
C ALA A 329 3.28 -2.66 -35.34
N ASN A 330 2.13 -2.45 -34.70
CA ASN A 330 1.46 -1.15 -34.66
C ASN A 330 1.91 -0.31 -33.47
N TYR A 331 2.35 -0.96 -32.39
CA TYR A 331 2.81 -0.35 -31.15
C TYR A 331 4.15 -0.99 -30.75
N PRO A 332 5.26 -0.63 -31.44
CA PRO A 332 6.55 -1.33 -31.31
C PRO A 332 7.39 -0.86 -30.13
N GLU A 333 7.09 0.30 -29.54
CA GLU A 333 7.85 0.88 -28.43
C GLU A 333 7.70 0.05 -27.14
N THR A 334 8.69 0.16 -26.26
CA THR A 334 8.70 -0.48 -24.94
C THR A 334 8.52 0.51 -23.80
N ASN A 335 8.40 1.80 -24.09
CA ASN A 335 7.98 2.82 -23.13
C ASN A 335 6.78 3.56 -23.70
N TYR A 336 5.70 3.68 -22.92
CA TYR A 336 4.52 4.47 -23.28
C TYR A 336 4.08 5.37 -22.13
N LYS A 337 3.67 6.59 -22.47
CA LYS A 337 3.23 7.60 -21.51
C LYS A 337 1.77 7.97 -21.74
N PHE A 338 0.97 8.01 -20.67
CA PHE A 338 -0.49 8.23 -20.74
C PHE A 338 -0.97 9.41 -19.90
N GLU A 339 -1.78 10.28 -20.49
CA GLU A 339 -2.48 11.35 -19.76
C GLU A 339 -3.77 10.85 -19.09
N LYS A 340 -4.53 9.97 -19.77
CA LYS A 340 -5.80 9.38 -19.28
C LYS A 340 -5.69 7.90 -18.90
N GLY A 341 -4.87 7.13 -19.61
CA GLY A 341 -4.59 5.72 -19.32
C GLY A 341 -5.20 4.75 -20.34
N ILE A 342 -5.51 3.52 -19.89
CA ILE A 342 -5.91 2.40 -20.76
C ILE A 342 -7.29 1.91 -20.34
N HIS A 343 -8.20 1.69 -21.30
CA HIS A 343 -9.53 1.13 -21.03
C HIS A 343 -9.74 -0.13 -21.86
N ILE A 344 -9.77 -1.27 -21.18
CA ILE A 344 -9.97 -2.59 -21.79
C ILE A 344 -11.44 -2.97 -21.58
N MET A 345 -12.20 -2.97 -22.68
CA MET A 345 -13.65 -3.15 -22.64
C MET A 345 -14.16 -4.08 -23.75
N PRO A 346 -15.35 -4.70 -23.58
CA PRO A 346 -15.96 -5.48 -24.64
C PRO A 346 -16.18 -4.63 -25.90
N ASP A 347 -15.95 -5.22 -27.07
CA ASP A 347 -16.24 -4.55 -28.33
C ASP A 347 -17.74 -4.23 -28.43
N PRO A 348 -18.14 -2.95 -28.58
CA PRO A 348 -19.55 -2.56 -28.60
C PRO A 348 -20.32 -3.11 -29.81
N ASN A 349 -19.64 -3.52 -30.87
CA ASN A 349 -20.24 -4.07 -32.09
C ASN A 349 -20.32 -5.59 -32.08
N THR A 350 -19.30 -6.27 -31.54
CA THR A 350 -19.18 -7.73 -31.61
C THR A 350 -19.45 -8.44 -30.28
N GLY A 351 -19.37 -7.72 -29.17
CA GLY A 351 -19.39 -8.28 -27.81
C GLY A 351 -18.13 -9.08 -27.47
N HIS A 352 -17.08 -9.03 -28.29
CA HIS A 352 -15.81 -9.71 -28.02
C HIS A 352 -15.19 -9.13 -26.75
N LYS A 353 -14.74 -10.01 -25.85
CA LYS A 353 -14.11 -9.65 -24.58
C LYS A 353 -12.59 -9.81 -24.72
N PRO A 354 -11.82 -8.72 -24.83
CA PRO A 354 -10.41 -8.77 -25.17
C PRO A 354 -9.52 -9.43 -24.09
N VAL A 355 -8.48 -10.11 -24.57
CA VAL A 355 -7.33 -10.57 -23.78
C VAL A 355 -6.09 -9.79 -24.20
N VAL A 356 -5.54 -9.02 -23.26
CA VAL A 356 -4.38 -8.13 -23.49
C VAL A 356 -3.18 -8.63 -22.70
N THR A 357 -1.99 -8.59 -23.31
CA THR A 357 -0.72 -8.92 -22.67
C THR A 357 0.30 -7.82 -22.92
N ILE A 358 0.91 -7.29 -21.86
CA ILE A 358 2.03 -6.33 -21.90
C ILE A 358 3.29 -7.05 -21.45
N ASN A 359 4.33 -7.06 -22.29
CA ASN A 359 5.57 -7.81 -22.07
C ASN A 359 6.81 -6.92 -22.18
N ASN A 360 7.72 -7.01 -21.21
CA ASN A 360 9.04 -6.34 -21.23
C ASN A 360 8.98 -4.84 -21.54
N SER A 361 8.01 -4.13 -20.97
CA SER A 361 7.79 -2.71 -21.23
C SER A 361 7.63 -1.89 -19.94
N THR A 362 7.77 -0.58 -20.06
CA THR A 362 7.46 0.40 -19.01
C THR A 362 6.29 1.26 -19.48
N TYR A 363 5.31 1.49 -18.61
CA TYR A 363 4.16 2.34 -18.88
C TYR A 363 4.09 3.38 -17.77
N GLU A 364 4.14 4.66 -18.14
CA GLU A 364 4.15 5.79 -17.22
C GLU A 364 2.81 6.52 -17.29
N PHE A 365 2.21 6.80 -16.13
CA PHE A 365 0.86 7.34 -16.02
C PHE A 365 0.87 8.71 -15.35
N GLY A 366 0.16 9.68 -15.92
CA GLY A 366 -0.14 10.95 -15.25
C GLY A 366 -1.02 10.76 -13.99
N PRO A 367 -1.15 11.79 -13.14
CA PRO A 367 -1.88 11.69 -11.86
C PRO A 367 -3.35 11.27 -12.02
N GLU A 368 -3.99 11.69 -13.12
CA GLU A 368 -5.37 11.36 -13.42
C GLU A 368 -5.53 10.06 -14.20
N ALA A 369 -4.43 9.43 -14.61
CA ALA A 369 -4.43 8.27 -15.47
C ALA A 369 -4.54 6.96 -14.68
N GLY A 370 -5.22 5.98 -15.27
CA GLY A 370 -5.38 4.64 -14.69
C GLY A 370 -5.67 3.58 -15.75
N ILE A 371 -5.70 2.32 -15.33
CA ILE A 371 -6.09 1.20 -16.20
C ILE A 371 -7.45 0.68 -15.74
N ILE A 372 -8.39 0.53 -16.67
CA ILE A 372 -9.72 -0.03 -16.41
C ILE A 372 -9.86 -1.36 -17.14
N ILE A 373 -10.25 -2.42 -16.42
CA ILE A 373 -10.54 -3.74 -16.97
C ILE A 373 -12.00 -4.09 -16.70
N GLU A 374 -12.82 -4.12 -17.76
CA GLU A 374 -14.25 -4.41 -17.64
C GLU A 374 -14.58 -5.92 -17.50
N PRO A 375 -15.81 -6.24 -17.04
CA PRO A 375 -16.30 -7.62 -16.88
C PRO A 375 -16.02 -8.54 -18.07
N GLY A 376 -15.24 -9.59 -17.80
CA GLY A 376 -14.87 -10.62 -18.76
C GLY A 376 -13.65 -10.32 -19.64
N CYS A 377 -13.08 -9.12 -19.54
CA CYS A 377 -11.80 -8.78 -20.17
C CYS A 377 -10.62 -9.24 -19.30
N VAL A 378 -9.46 -9.42 -19.91
CA VAL A 378 -8.25 -9.90 -19.22
C VAL A 378 -7.05 -9.02 -19.56
N LEU A 379 -6.29 -8.60 -18.56
CA LEU A 379 -4.96 -8.01 -18.71
C LEU A 379 -3.91 -8.90 -18.05
N THR A 380 -2.84 -9.21 -18.79
CA THR A 380 -1.62 -9.82 -18.27
C THR A 380 -0.46 -8.84 -18.40
N VAL A 381 0.27 -8.58 -17.33
CA VAL A 381 1.48 -7.75 -17.32
C VAL A 381 2.64 -8.66 -16.92
N ASP A 382 3.59 -8.84 -17.83
CA ASP A 382 4.69 -9.79 -17.68
C ASP A 382 6.05 -9.08 -17.85
N HIS A 383 6.94 -9.22 -16.87
CA HIS A 383 8.26 -8.58 -16.84
C HIS A 383 8.24 -7.08 -17.18
N SER A 384 7.19 -6.37 -16.75
CA SER A 384 6.92 -4.98 -17.12
C SER A 384 6.68 -4.11 -15.89
N THR A 385 6.91 -2.81 -16.02
CA THR A 385 6.72 -1.82 -14.96
C THR A 385 5.58 -0.86 -15.30
N LEU A 386 4.65 -0.68 -14.37
CA LEU A 386 3.61 0.35 -14.43
C LEU A 386 3.90 1.37 -13.32
N THR A 387 4.14 2.63 -13.68
CA THR A 387 4.65 3.64 -12.73
C THR A 387 4.05 5.03 -12.99
N SER A 388 4.26 5.94 -12.04
CA SER A 388 3.90 7.35 -12.20
C SER A 388 4.84 8.05 -13.19
N LEU A 389 4.30 9.02 -13.92
CA LEU A 389 5.11 9.91 -14.74
C LEU A 389 5.97 10.80 -13.84
N ASN A 390 7.28 10.82 -14.05
CA ASN A 390 8.24 11.57 -13.25
C ASN A 390 8.23 13.09 -13.54
N CYS A 391 7.04 13.71 -13.50
CA CYS A 391 6.83 15.14 -13.73
C CYS A 391 6.59 15.93 -12.45
N ASN A 392 6.08 15.26 -11.42
CA ASN A 392 5.94 15.82 -10.08
C ASN A 392 6.28 14.72 -9.06
N PRO A 393 7.35 14.88 -8.25
CA PRO A 393 7.79 13.86 -7.29
C PRO A 393 6.85 13.70 -6.08
N ARG A 394 5.61 14.18 -6.17
CA ARG A 394 4.56 14.03 -5.16
C ARG A 394 3.28 13.41 -5.70
N GLN A 395 3.16 13.22 -7.01
CA GLN A 395 1.92 12.81 -7.64
C GLN A 395 1.96 11.34 -8.02
N GLN A 396 1.06 10.58 -7.39
CA GLN A 396 0.80 9.19 -7.74
C GLN A 396 -0.21 9.10 -8.88
N TRP A 397 -0.15 8.03 -9.67
CA TRP A 397 -1.20 7.71 -10.65
C TRP A 397 -2.33 6.91 -10.01
N LYS A 398 -3.49 6.79 -10.66
CA LYS A 398 -4.68 6.16 -10.02
C LYS A 398 -4.49 4.67 -9.71
N GLY A 399 -3.77 3.95 -10.58
CA GLY A 399 -3.60 2.50 -10.52
C GLY A 399 -4.57 1.74 -11.42
N ILE A 400 -4.91 0.51 -11.05
CA ILE A 400 -5.71 -0.41 -11.89
C ILE A 400 -7.06 -0.72 -11.23
N GLU A 401 -8.15 -0.47 -11.95
CA GLU A 401 -9.49 -0.92 -11.61
C GLU A 401 -9.85 -2.21 -12.35
N VAL A 402 -10.22 -3.24 -11.60
CA VAL A 402 -10.66 -4.53 -12.12
C VAL A 402 -12.14 -4.71 -11.79
N TRP A 403 -12.99 -4.36 -12.75
CA TRP A 403 -14.43 -4.33 -12.54
C TRP A 403 -15.01 -5.73 -12.57
N GLY A 404 -15.92 -5.98 -11.64
CA GLY A 404 -16.66 -7.23 -11.52
C GLY A 404 -18.17 -7.08 -11.66
N ASN A 405 -18.88 -8.16 -11.37
CA ASN A 405 -20.31 -8.23 -11.16
C ASN A 405 -20.56 -8.98 -9.84
N PRO A 406 -21.05 -8.31 -8.78
CA PRO A 406 -21.25 -8.91 -7.46
C PRO A 406 -22.34 -9.99 -7.42
N ASN A 407 -23.20 -10.05 -8.43
CA ASN A 407 -24.29 -11.03 -8.54
C ASN A 407 -23.90 -12.26 -9.37
N ASP A 408 -22.64 -12.37 -9.80
CA ASP A 408 -22.15 -13.45 -10.65
C ASP A 408 -20.86 -14.06 -10.08
N ASN A 409 -20.59 -15.32 -10.42
CA ASN A 409 -19.46 -16.07 -9.87
C ASN A 409 -18.16 -15.83 -10.66
N GLN A 410 -17.03 -16.26 -10.07
CA GLN A 410 -15.70 -16.18 -10.68
C GLN A 410 -15.32 -17.43 -11.50
N MET A 411 -16.21 -18.42 -11.62
CA MET A 411 -15.91 -19.67 -12.32
C MET A 411 -16.08 -19.52 -13.84
N VAL A 412 -15.23 -20.24 -14.57
CA VAL A 412 -15.33 -20.35 -16.03
C VAL A 412 -15.67 -21.80 -16.37
N TYR A 413 -16.83 -22.01 -17.00
CA TYR A 413 -17.28 -23.34 -17.45
C TYR A 413 -18.14 -23.24 -18.71
N GLU A 414 -18.47 -24.39 -19.31
CA GLU A 414 -19.22 -24.44 -20.57
C GLU A 414 -20.59 -23.74 -20.43
N GLY A 415 -20.82 -22.70 -21.25
CA GLY A 415 -22.03 -21.87 -21.19
C GLY A 415 -21.99 -20.71 -20.20
N HIS A 416 -20.91 -20.58 -19.40
CA HIS A 416 -20.71 -19.49 -18.45
C HIS A 416 -19.31 -18.89 -18.64
N PRO A 417 -19.15 -17.94 -19.58
CA PRO A 417 -17.87 -17.28 -19.81
C PRO A 417 -17.47 -16.43 -18.60
N LEU A 418 -16.19 -16.03 -18.54
CA LEU A 418 -15.68 -15.17 -17.48
C LEU A 418 -16.58 -13.92 -17.29
N ALA A 419 -17.21 -13.84 -16.12
CA ALA A 419 -18.12 -12.76 -15.75
C ALA A 419 -17.38 -11.58 -15.12
N GLN A 420 -16.20 -11.81 -14.56
CA GLN A 420 -15.40 -10.81 -13.84
C GLN A 420 -14.27 -10.27 -14.71
N GLY A 421 -13.84 -9.03 -14.51
CA GLY A 421 -12.56 -8.56 -15.03
C GLY A 421 -11.42 -9.33 -14.37
N LYS A 422 -10.30 -9.54 -15.09
CA LYS A 422 -9.15 -10.27 -14.56
C LYS A 422 -7.82 -9.56 -14.85
N LEU A 423 -7.04 -9.35 -13.79
CA LEU A 423 -5.66 -8.91 -13.86
C LEU A 423 -4.71 -10.07 -13.49
N SER A 424 -3.65 -10.26 -14.27
CA SER A 424 -2.54 -11.16 -13.95
C SER A 424 -1.21 -10.42 -14.02
N LEU A 425 -0.44 -10.45 -12.94
CA LEU A 425 0.92 -9.93 -12.88
C LEU A 425 1.92 -11.08 -12.79
N GLN A 426 2.95 -11.06 -13.63
CA GLN A 426 4.01 -12.07 -13.68
C GLN A 426 5.36 -11.37 -13.73
N SER A 427 6.16 -11.47 -12.66
CA SER A 427 7.44 -10.76 -12.59
C SER A 427 7.33 -9.25 -12.91
N ALA A 428 6.18 -8.64 -12.61
CA ALA A 428 5.88 -7.26 -12.95
C ALA A 428 6.05 -6.34 -11.73
N THR A 429 6.18 -5.04 -11.98
CA THR A 429 6.23 -4.02 -10.93
C THR A 429 5.08 -3.04 -11.12
N ILE A 430 4.33 -2.77 -10.06
CA ILE A 430 3.43 -1.63 -9.96
C ILE A 430 3.97 -0.71 -8.88
N GLU A 431 4.27 0.54 -9.24
CA GLU A 431 4.79 1.50 -8.30
C GLU A 431 4.15 2.88 -8.42
N ASP A 432 4.24 3.64 -7.33
CA ASP A 432 3.75 5.02 -7.21
C ASP A 432 2.26 5.20 -7.55
N ALA A 433 1.42 4.20 -7.28
CA ALA A 433 -0.03 4.26 -7.47
C ALA A 433 -0.77 4.66 -6.18
N ALA A 434 -1.85 5.42 -6.32
CA ALA A 434 -2.78 5.69 -5.23
C ALA A 434 -3.47 4.40 -4.75
N THR A 435 -3.94 3.56 -5.69
CA THR A 435 -4.35 2.18 -5.40
C THR A 435 -3.89 1.27 -6.53
N ALA A 436 -2.82 0.51 -6.32
CA ALA A 436 -2.21 -0.31 -7.38
C ALA A 436 -3.21 -1.28 -8.03
N VAL A 437 -4.02 -1.97 -7.22
CA VAL A 437 -5.10 -2.85 -7.69
C VAL A 437 -6.36 -2.66 -6.85
N LEU A 438 -7.43 -2.19 -7.48
CA LEU A 438 -8.78 -2.10 -6.93
C LEU A 438 -9.68 -3.14 -7.61
N LEU A 439 -10.27 -4.05 -6.83
CA LEU A 439 -11.22 -5.07 -7.34
C LEU A 439 -12.67 -4.56 -7.37
N ALA A 440 -12.82 -3.32 -7.81
CA ALA A 440 -14.08 -2.59 -7.96
C ALA A 440 -13.89 -1.47 -8.99
N ALA A 441 -14.93 -0.67 -9.22
CA ALA A 441 -14.84 0.59 -9.94
C ALA A 441 -14.94 1.77 -8.98
N THR A 442 -14.50 2.95 -9.42
CA THR A 442 -14.81 4.23 -8.75
C THR A 442 -15.77 5.10 -9.57
N ASP A 443 -16.53 5.95 -8.87
CA ASP A 443 -17.32 7.02 -9.48
C ASP A 443 -16.46 8.26 -9.79
N GLU A 444 -17.07 9.30 -10.39
CA GLU A 444 -16.37 10.56 -10.73
C GLU A 444 -15.80 11.30 -9.52
N ASN A 445 -16.26 10.99 -8.30
CA ASN A 445 -15.77 11.57 -7.06
C ASN A 445 -14.75 10.66 -6.34
N GLY A 446 -14.39 9.51 -6.92
CA GLY A 446 -13.48 8.54 -6.33
C GLY A 446 -14.13 7.60 -5.30
N ASN A 447 -15.46 7.60 -5.15
CA ASN A 447 -16.16 6.65 -4.27
C ASN A 447 -16.26 5.28 -4.93
N ILE A 448 -16.24 4.22 -4.13
CA ILE A 448 -16.39 2.84 -4.62
C ILE A 448 -17.80 2.61 -5.17
N ASP A 449 -17.91 2.07 -6.38
CA ASP A 449 -19.16 1.53 -6.92
C ASP A 449 -19.30 0.04 -6.54
N TYR A 450 -20.04 -0.21 -5.47
CA TYR A 450 -20.30 -1.55 -4.95
C TYR A 450 -21.05 -2.47 -5.95
N ASN A 451 -21.64 -1.93 -7.02
CA ASN A 451 -22.28 -2.75 -8.07
C ASN A 451 -21.27 -3.33 -9.06
N LYS A 452 -19.98 -3.00 -8.93
CA LYS A 452 -18.90 -3.43 -9.81
C LYS A 452 -17.76 -4.13 -9.06
N THR A 453 -18.01 -4.65 -7.86
CA THR A 453 -17.05 -5.48 -7.12
C THR A 453 -16.97 -6.91 -7.70
N GLY A 454 -15.91 -7.64 -7.35
CA GLY A 454 -15.76 -9.07 -7.70
C GLY A 454 -14.69 -9.40 -8.74
N GLY A 455 -13.90 -8.41 -9.16
CA GLY A 455 -12.73 -8.61 -10.03
C GLY A 455 -11.76 -9.69 -9.51
N ILE A 456 -10.96 -10.26 -10.41
CA ILE A 456 -9.98 -11.31 -10.10
C ILE A 456 -8.56 -10.74 -10.22
N PHE A 457 -7.74 -10.96 -9.20
CA PHE A 457 -6.32 -10.63 -9.24
C PHE A 457 -5.42 -11.86 -9.03
N ILE A 458 -4.51 -12.09 -9.97
CA ILE A 458 -3.48 -13.12 -9.88
C ILE A 458 -2.10 -12.44 -9.86
N GLY A 459 -1.40 -12.51 -8.74
CA GLY A 459 -0.04 -11.99 -8.59
C GLY A 459 0.97 -13.12 -8.47
N ASN A 460 2.00 -13.12 -9.30
CA ASN A 460 3.11 -14.07 -9.20
C ASN A 460 4.46 -13.35 -9.33
N SER A 461 5.32 -13.49 -8.32
CA SER A 461 6.71 -13.00 -8.36
C SER A 461 6.81 -11.49 -8.66
N SER A 462 5.81 -10.72 -8.26
CA SER A 462 5.63 -9.32 -8.66
C SER A 462 5.84 -8.34 -7.50
N TRP A 463 6.12 -7.08 -7.81
CA TRP A 463 6.51 -6.05 -6.86
C TRP A 463 5.47 -4.92 -6.82
N PHE A 464 5.13 -4.50 -5.60
CA PHE A 464 4.27 -3.36 -5.30
C PHE A 464 5.08 -2.36 -4.49
N VAL A 465 5.51 -1.26 -5.10
CA VAL A 465 6.47 -0.34 -4.48
C VAL A 465 5.86 1.05 -4.33
N ASN A 466 5.93 1.63 -3.13
CA ASN A 466 5.52 3.01 -2.84
C ASN A 466 4.08 3.36 -3.26
N ASN A 467 3.20 2.36 -3.26
CA ASN A 467 1.78 2.55 -3.48
C ASN A 467 1.10 2.95 -2.17
N SER A 468 0.15 3.89 -2.19
CA SER A 468 -0.63 4.26 -1.00
C SER A 468 -1.53 3.12 -0.52
N LYS A 469 -1.93 2.25 -1.46
CA LYS A 469 -2.58 0.97 -1.23
C LYS A 469 -2.21 -0.01 -2.34
N SER A 470 -1.84 -1.23 -2.00
CA SER A 470 -1.39 -2.22 -3.00
C SER A 470 -2.54 -3.07 -3.53
N LEU A 471 -3.44 -3.54 -2.66
CA LEU A 471 -4.62 -4.30 -3.04
C LEU A 471 -5.82 -3.87 -2.21
N HIS A 472 -6.93 -3.57 -2.89
CA HIS A 472 -8.19 -3.21 -2.26
C HIS A 472 -9.31 -4.11 -2.78
N ALA A 473 -9.89 -4.93 -1.91
CA ALA A 473 -10.95 -5.86 -2.24
C ALA A 473 -12.11 -5.74 -1.24
N LEU A 474 -13.30 -5.46 -1.76
CA LEU A 474 -14.45 -5.06 -0.95
C LEU A 474 -15.73 -5.74 -1.44
N TYR A 475 -16.57 -6.21 -0.51
CA TYR A 475 -17.97 -6.61 -0.70
C TYR A 475 -18.22 -7.51 -1.91
N TYR A 476 -17.76 -8.76 -1.81
CA TYR A 476 -18.01 -9.77 -2.84
C TYR A 476 -18.00 -11.19 -2.24
N ASN A 477 -19.02 -11.98 -2.58
CA ASN A 477 -19.07 -13.41 -2.28
C ASN A 477 -19.13 -14.19 -3.60
N ASN A 478 -18.24 -15.17 -3.78
CA ASN A 478 -18.23 -16.01 -4.98
C ASN A 478 -19.31 -17.11 -4.85
N ILE A 479 -20.54 -16.79 -5.23
CA ILE A 479 -21.70 -17.66 -5.05
C ILE A 479 -21.96 -18.47 -6.32
N VAL A 480 -21.95 -19.80 -6.22
CA VAL A 480 -22.24 -20.72 -7.33
C VAL A 480 -23.53 -21.47 -7.07
N THR A 481 -24.46 -21.47 -8.03
CA THR A 481 -25.68 -22.29 -7.98
C THR A 481 -25.53 -23.53 -8.87
N VAL A 482 -25.43 -24.71 -8.24
CA VAL A 482 -25.35 -26.01 -8.93
C VAL A 482 -26.62 -26.82 -8.61
N GLU A 483 -27.38 -27.20 -9.63
CA GLU A 483 -28.62 -28.02 -9.50
C GLU A 483 -29.67 -27.47 -8.51
N GLY A 484 -29.69 -26.15 -8.28
CA GLY A 484 -30.61 -25.50 -7.34
C GLY A 484 -30.07 -25.36 -5.91
N ASN A 485 -28.87 -25.86 -5.63
CA ASN A 485 -28.14 -25.60 -4.39
C ASN A 485 -27.16 -24.46 -4.60
N THR A 486 -27.20 -23.47 -3.71
CA THR A 486 -26.33 -22.30 -3.74
C THR A 486 -25.21 -22.51 -2.74
N VAL A 487 -23.97 -22.50 -3.20
CA VAL A 487 -22.77 -22.67 -2.38
C VAL A 487 -21.88 -21.43 -2.47
N VAL A 488 -21.19 -21.10 -1.38
CA VAL A 488 -20.18 -20.03 -1.35
C VAL A 488 -18.81 -20.67 -1.57
N MET A 489 -18.06 -20.16 -2.54
CA MET A 489 -16.69 -20.55 -2.87
C MET A 489 -15.70 -19.45 -2.51
N GLY A 490 -14.43 -19.83 -2.33
CA GLY A 490 -13.36 -18.85 -2.11
C GLY A 490 -13.18 -17.94 -3.32
N ASN A 491 -12.62 -16.75 -3.11
CA ASN A 491 -12.21 -15.87 -4.20
C ASN A 491 -11.20 -16.59 -5.11
N ALA A 492 -11.30 -16.35 -6.42
CA ALA A 492 -10.39 -16.93 -7.41
C ALA A 492 -9.01 -16.27 -7.46
N SER A 493 -8.81 -15.19 -6.69
CA SER A 493 -7.55 -14.45 -6.62
C SER A 493 -6.45 -15.26 -5.93
N LYS A 494 -5.21 -15.14 -6.41
CA LYS A 494 -4.05 -15.87 -5.88
C LYS A 494 -2.82 -14.98 -5.91
N ILE A 495 -2.15 -14.86 -4.77
CA ILE A 495 -0.97 -14.02 -4.62
C ILE A 495 0.18 -14.90 -4.13
N THR A 496 1.22 -15.03 -4.96
CA THR A 496 2.37 -15.89 -4.65
C THR A 496 3.67 -15.16 -4.93
N ASN A 497 4.61 -15.22 -3.97
CA ASN A 497 5.96 -14.69 -4.11
C ASN A 497 5.99 -13.19 -4.43
N CYS A 498 5.03 -12.41 -3.94
CA CYS A 498 4.96 -10.97 -4.22
C CYS A 498 5.58 -10.16 -3.09
N ALA A 499 6.18 -9.02 -3.43
CA ALA A 499 6.76 -8.10 -2.47
C ALA A 499 5.99 -6.78 -2.45
N PHE A 500 5.65 -6.31 -1.26
CA PHE A 500 4.95 -5.06 -0.98
C PHE A 500 5.87 -4.17 -0.15
N ARG A 501 6.29 -3.03 -0.69
CA ARG A 501 7.28 -2.15 -0.06
C ARG A 501 6.82 -0.70 -0.05
N VAL A 502 7.04 -0.03 1.08
CA VAL A 502 7.09 1.43 1.17
C VAL A 502 8.45 1.84 1.72
N ASP A 503 9.15 2.69 0.97
CA ASP A 503 10.49 3.18 1.30
C ASP A 503 10.59 4.71 1.24
N ASN A 504 11.80 5.24 1.43
CA ASN A 504 12.04 6.69 1.49
C ASN A 504 11.75 7.45 0.19
N ASN A 505 11.42 6.77 -0.91
CA ASN A 505 10.98 7.41 -2.16
C ASN A 505 9.45 7.50 -2.27
N TYR A 506 8.70 7.18 -1.21
CA TYR A 506 7.25 7.31 -1.21
C TYR A 506 6.78 8.74 -1.55
N LEU A 507 5.91 8.85 -2.55
CA LEU A 507 5.41 10.13 -3.07
C LEU A 507 4.28 10.68 -2.20
N TYR A 508 4.63 11.37 -1.12
CA TYR A 508 3.67 12.02 -0.23
C TYR A 508 3.38 13.48 -0.64
N ASP A 509 2.11 13.79 -0.83
CA ASP A 509 1.57 15.11 -1.06
C ASP A 509 0.69 15.58 0.13
N PRO A 510 1.16 16.55 0.93
CA PRO A 510 0.41 17.07 2.07
C PRO A 510 -0.84 17.87 1.68
N GLU A 511 -1.03 18.24 0.41
CA GLU A 511 -2.21 18.99 -0.04
C GLU A 511 -3.45 18.10 -0.18
N ILE A 512 -3.25 16.84 -0.58
CA ILE A 512 -4.30 15.82 -0.70
C ILE A 512 -4.25 14.75 0.40
N ASP A 513 -3.26 14.83 1.29
CA ASP A 513 -3.03 13.94 2.44
C ASP A 513 -3.07 12.45 2.06
N ASN A 514 -2.37 12.07 0.99
CA ASN A 514 -2.30 10.70 0.48
C ASN A 514 -1.38 9.80 1.33
N LYS A 515 -1.47 9.87 2.66
CA LYS A 515 -0.63 9.04 3.54
C LYS A 515 -0.80 7.55 3.27
N PHE A 516 0.27 6.79 3.51
CA PHE A 516 0.20 5.33 3.53
C PHE A 516 -0.44 4.86 4.83
N PHE A 517 -1.49 4.05 4.70
CA PHE A 517 -2.15 3.39 5.83
C PHE A 517 -1.97 1.88 5.77
N LYS A 518 -2.06 1.26 4.59
CA LYS A 518 -2.03 -0.21 4.50
C LYS A 518 -1.72 -0.71 3.10
N HIS A 519 -1.01 -1.84 3.01
CA HIS A 519 -0.79 -2.49 1.72
C HIS A 519 -2.05 -3.21 1.24
N ILE A 520 -2.61 -4.09 2.07
CA ILE A 520 -3.79 -4.89 1.73
C ILE A 520 -4.98 -4.44 2.55
N ASP A 521 -6.09 -4.18 1.88
CA ASP A 521 -7.35 -3.74 2.48
C ASP A 521 -8.47 -4.67 2.01
N LEU A 522 -8.92 -5.55 2.90
CA LEU A 522 -9.94 -6.56 2.64
C LEU A 522 -11.19 -6.27 3.46
N ALA A 523 -12.36 -6.23 2.84
CA ALA A 523 -13.61 -6.19 3.59
C ALA A 523 -14.75 -6.97 2.97
N HIS A 524 -15.50 -7.72 3.77
CA HIS A 524 -16.61 -8.57 3.31
C HIS A 524 -16.25 -9.41 2.08
N VAL A 525 -15.06 -10.03 2.12
CA VAL A 525 -14.53 -10.93 1.08
C VAL A 525 -13.93 -12.18 1.72
N TRP A 526 -13.91 -13.31 1.01
CA TRP A 526 -13.39 -14.57 1.53
C TRP A 526 -12.56 -15.32 0.49
N GLY A 527 -11.47 -15.95 0.92
CA GLY A 527 -10.63 -16.83 0.09
C GLY A 527 -9.45 -16.13 -0.59
N PHE A 528 -8.85 -15.12 0.04
CA PHE A 528 -7.59 -14.54 -0.42
C PHE A 528 -6.40 -15.26 0.20
N ASP A 529 -5.50 -15.81 -0.63
CA ASP A 529 -4.30 -16.49 -0.14
C ASP A 529 -3.00 -15.78 -0.59
N PHE A 530 -2.12 -15.56 0.38
CA PHE A 530 -0.77 -15.00 0.20
C PHE A 530 0.27 -16.08 0.52
N HIS A 531 1.06 -16.48 -0.48
CA HIS A 531 2.07 -17.54 -0.33
C HIS A 531 3.48 -16.99 -0.54
N GLY A 532 4.33 -17.05 0.50
CA GLY A 532 5.72 -16.56 0.47
C GLY A 532 5.80 -15.09 0.04
N CYS A 533 4.95 -14.23 0.60
CA CYS A 533 4.92 -12.80 0.26
C CYS A 533 5.62 -11.97 1.32
N ASP A 534 6.27 -10.89 0.90
CA ASP A 534 7.04 -10.00 1.77
C ASP A 534 6.37 -8.62 1.88
N PHE A 535 6.16 -8.15 3.11
CA PHE A 535 5.60 -6.84 3.41
C PHE A 535 6.62 -6.02 4.18
N LEU A 536 6.92 -4.82 3.70
CA LEU A 536 8.04 -4.02 4.19
C LEU A 536 7.72 -2.53 4.26
N LEU A 537 7.81 -1.96 5.45
CA LEU A 537 7.76 -0.52 5.69
C LEU A 537 9.12 -0.03 6.21
N GLN A 538 9.75 0.92 5.52
CA GLN A 538 11.12 1.40 5.81
C GLN A 538 11.24 2.93 5.91
N THR A 539 10.12 3.64 6.03
CA THR A 539 10.10 5.10 6.14
C THR A 539 9.01 5.56 7.08
N ASP A 540 9.24 6.70 7.73
CA ASP A 540 8.23 7.41 8.52
C ASP A 540 7.63 8.59 7.72
N GLN A 541 8.13 8.86 6.51
CA GLN A 541 7.70 9.98 5.68
C GLN A 541 6.39 9.65 4.97
N GLY A 542 5.33 10.43 5.24
CA GLY A 542 4.04 10.25 4.57
C GLY A 542 3.30 8.98 5.00
N VAL A 543 3.63 8.43 6.16
CA VAL A 543 3.03 7.20 6.69
C VAL A 543 2.17 7.53 7.91
N SER A 544 1.04 6.86 8.03
CA SER A 544 0.17 6.95 9.21
C SER A 544 0.82 6.26 10.42
N ASP A 545 0.64 6.82 11.62
CA ASP A 545 1.00 6.12 12.87
C ASP A 545 0.22 4.78 12.99
N TRP A 546 -0.99 4.73 12.43
CA TRP A 546 -1.86 3.56 12.36
C TRP A 546 -1.71 2.89 11.00
N ASN A 547 -0.53 2.33 10.75
CA ASN A 547 -0.23 1.62 9.51
C ASN A 547 -0.27 0.11 9.68
N ASP A 548 -0.76 -0.58 8.64
CA ASP A 548 -0.92 -2.03 8.63
C ASP A 548 -0.30 -2.71 7.39
N GLY A 549 0.18 -3.93 7.54
CA GLY A 549 0.53 -4.77 6.38
C GLY A 549 -0.73 -5.25 5.66
N ILE A 550 -1.59 -5.95 6.41
CA ILE A 550 -2.93 -6.38 5.99
C ILE A 550 -3.94 -5.87 7.00
N ALA A 551 -4.98 -5.17 6.53
CA ALA A 551 -6.17 -4.87 7.32
C ALA A 551 -7.38 -5.62 6.74
N ALA A 552 -8.09 -6.35 7.60
CA ALA A 552 -9.22 -7.19 7.24
C ALA A 552 -10.45 -6.91 8.10
N TYR A 553 -11.59 -6.66 7.46
CA TYR A 553 -12.85 -6.30 8.10
C TYR A 553 -13.95 -7.26 7.64
N ASP A 554 -14.40 -8.17 8.51
CA ASP A 554 -15.32 -9.25 8.13
C ASP A 554 -14.85 -10.01 6.86
N ALA A 555 -13.53 -10.24 6.80
CA ALA A 555 -12.87 -10.83 5.64
C ALA A 555 -12.01 -12.04 6.03
N GLY A 556 -12.01 -13.07 5.18
CA GLY A 556 -11.24 -14.28 5.40
C GLY A 556 -10.11 -14.47 4.39
N PHE A 557 -8.91 -14.77 4.91
CA PHE A 557 -7.66 -14.81 4.14
C PHE A 557 -6.62 -15.73 4.79
N SER A 558 -5.60 -16.11 4.04
CA SER A 558 -4.47 -16.89 4.56
C SER A 558 -3.13 -16.23 4.22
N VAL A 559 -2.18 -16.26 5.17
CA VAL A 559 -0.78 -15.91 4.93
C VAL A 559 0.09 -17.13 5.22
N LEU A 560 0.67 -17.69 4.18
CA LEU A 560 1.29 -19.01 4.22
C LEU A 560 2.73 -18.92 3.72
N GLY A 561 3.60 -19.76 4.27
CA GLY A 561 4.88 -20.07 3.62
C GLY A 561 4.68 -20.77 2.27
N ARG A 562 5.64 -20.62 1.38
CA ARG A 562 5.69 -21.30 0.08
C ARG A 562 6.78 -22.37 0.10
N CYS A 563 6.41 -23.61 -0.22
CA CYS A 563 7.42 -24.65 -0.38
C CYS A 563 8.14 -24.53 -1.73
N VAL A 564 9.43 -24.17 -1.71
CA VAL A 564 10.24 -23.98 -2.94
C VAL A 564 10.70 -25.32 -3.51
N SER A 565 11.01 -26.28 -2.63
CA SER A 565 11.43 -27.64 -2.99
C SER A 565 10.30 -28.50 -3.56
N GLY A 566 9.04 -28.17 -3.24
CA GLY A 566 7.84 -28.86 -3.73
C GLY A 566 7.55 -30.23 -3.08
N ASP A 567 8.25 -30.58 -2.00
CA ASP A 567 8.01 -31.78 -1.20
C ASP A 567 7.07 -31.52 0.00
N ASP A 568 6.45 -32.58 0.52
CA ASP A 568 5.60 -32.56 1.72
C ASP A 568 6.04 -33.72 2.65
N PRO A 569 6.58 -33.45 3.86
CA PRO A 569 6.80 -32.13 4.47
C PRO A 569 7.88 -31.33 3.74
N CYS A 570 7.73 -30.01 3.73
CA CYS A 570 8.60 -29.12 2.98
C CYS A 570 10.03 -29.08 3.53
N SER A 571 11.04 -29.31 2.66
CA SER A 571 12.45 -29.22 3.04
C SER A 571 13.08 -27.83 2.87
N ASP A 572 12.53 -27.00 1.97
CA ASP A 572 12.98 -25.63 1.72
C ASP A 572 11.77 -24.68 1.67
N MET A 573 11.49 -24.05 2.80
CA MET A 573 10.34 -23.17 2.99
C MET A 573 10.73 -21.71 2.83
N ASP A 574 10.06 -21.03 1.90
CA ASP A 574 10.09 -19.60 1.72
C ASP A 574 8.96 -18.96 2.54
N ARG A 575 9.32 -18.41 3.71
CA ARG A 575 8.35 -17.84 4.66
C ARG A 575 7.78 -16.54 4.11
N SER A 576 6.51 -16.27 4.38
CA SER A 576 6.00 -14.90 4.25
C SER A 576 6.62 -14.00 5.33
N SER A 577 6.70 -12.69 5.12
CA SER A 577 7.31 -11.78 6.09
C SER A 577 6.61 -10.42 6.22
N PHE A 578 6.66 -9.84 7.42
CA PHE A 578 6.19 -8.49 7.72
C PHE A 578 7.23 -7.72 8.51
N THR A 579 7.61 -6.52 8.07
CA THR A 579 8.63 -5.70 8.73
C THR A 579 8.24 -4.23 8.85
N GLY A 580 8.36 -3.68 10.06
CA GLY A 580 8.32 -2.24 10.34
C GLY A 580 6.93 -1.61 10.53
N PHE A 581 5.86 -2.40 10.64
CA PHE A 581 4.49 -1.89 10.77
C PHE A 581 4.08 -1.60 12.21
N ASN A 582 3.12 -0.70 12.39
CA ASN A 582 2.41 -0.58 13.68
C ASN A 582 1.62 -1.88 13.96
N THR A 583 0.87 -2.39 12.97
CA THR A 583 0.28 -3.73 13.02
C THR A 583 0.61 -4.50 11.75
N ALA A 584 1.27 -5.64 11.81
CA ALA A 584 1.54 -6.39 10.59
C ALA A 584 0.25 -6.98 9.97
N VAL A 585 -0.58 -7.64 10.78
CA VAL A 585 -1.90 -8.12 10.40
C VAL A 585 -2.95 -7.63 11.39
N TRP A 586 -3.87 -6.81 10.92
CA TRP A 586 -5.01 -6.31 11.68
C TRP A 586 -6.30 -6.96 11.16
N ALA A 587 -7.10 -7.54 12.05
CA ALA A 587 -8.38 -8.13 11.68
C ALA A 587 -9.47 -7.86 12.72
N SER A 588 -10.65 -7.47 12.26
CA SER A 588 -11.85 -7.32 13.11
C SER A 588 -13.10 -7.84 12.40
N ALA A 589 -14.07 -8.28 13.20
CA ALA A 589 -15.39 -8.65 12.72
C ALA A 589 -16.49 -7.73 13.28
N GLY A 590 -17.44 -7.33 12.43
CA GLY A 590 -18.67 -6.63 12.76
C GLY A 590 -19.79 -7.57 13.22
N GLY A 591 -19.65 -8.89 13.04
CA GLY A 591 -20.54 -9.90 13.62
C GLY A 591 -21.65 -10.42 12.71
N ASP A 592 -21.71 -9.96 11.46
CA ASP A 592 -22.64 -10.43 10.42
C ASP A 592 -22.06 -11.56 9.56
N LYS A 593 -20.80 -11.95 9.78
CA LYS A 593 -20.08 -13.03 9.08
C LYS A 593 -19.24 -13.86 10.03
N THR A 594 -18.95 -15.11 9.64
CA THR A 594 -18.03 -16.01 10.37
C THR A 594 -16.65 -16.11 9.72
N SER A 595 -16.18 -15.02 9.11
CA SER A 595 -14.87 -14.99 8.47
C SER A 595 -13.74 -15.20 9.48
N THR A 596 -12.71 -15.93 9.05
CA THR A 596 -11.51 -16.23 9.84
C THR A 596 -10.27 -16.14 8.97
N PHE A 597 -9.08 -16.15 9.59
CA PHE A 597 -7.82 -16.17 8.88
C PHE A 597 -6.86 -17.24 9.41
N ASN A 598 -5.91 -17.61 8.56
CA ASN A 598 -4.85 -18.56 8.89
C ASN A 598 -3.47 -17.98 8.56
N ILE A 599 -2.54 -18.04 9.51
CA ILE A 599 -1.16 -17.60 9.34
C ILE A 599 -0.24 -18.78 9.67
N GLU A 600 0.53 -19.23 8.68
CA GLU A 600 1.46 -20.34 8.84
C GLU A 600 2.84 -19.99 8.28
N HIS A 601 3.91 -20.35 8.99
CA HIS A 601 5.29 -20.15 8.53
C HIS A 601 5.60 -18.70 8.11
N THR A 602 5.28 -17.74 8.98
CA THR A 602 5.48 -16.31 8.73
C THR A 602 6.50 -15.70 9.70
N LEU A 603 7.31 -14.76 9.21
CA LEU A 603 8.30 -14.02 10.00
C LEU A 603 7.82 -12.57 10.23
N PHE A 604 7.63 -12.18 11.48
CA PHE A 604 7.29 -10.82 11.89
C PHE A 604 8.51 -10.15 12.51
N THR A 605 9.00 -9.05 11.93
CA THR A 605 10.21 -8.36 12.39
C THR A 605 9.95 -6.88 12.66
N ASP A 606 10.26 -6.43 13.87
CA ASP A 606 10.19 -5.00 14.24
C ASP A 606 8.82 -4.36 13.98
N ASN A 607 7.75 -5.14 14.14
CA ASN A 607 6.38 -4.62 14.14
C ASN A 607 5.95 -4.37 15.59
N ALA A 608 5.23 -3.27 15.86
CA ALA A 608 4.73 -3.00 17.21
C ALA A 608 3.69 -4.06 17.63
N THR A 609 2.81 -4.46 16.72
CA THR A 609 1.93 -5.62 16.86
C THR A 609 2.10 -6.57 15.67
N GLY A 610 2.36 -7.85 15.92
CA GLY A 610 2.44 -8.86 14.86
C GLY A 610 1.06 -9.18 14.29
N VAL A 611 0.17 -9.72 15.14
CA VAL A 611 -1.21 -10.04 14.77
C VAL A 611 -2.16 -9.42 15.78
N TYR A 612 -3.12 -8.63 15.29
CA TYR A 612 -4.24 -8.12 16.06
C TYR A 612 -5.53 -8.76 15.55
N ALA A 613 -6.32 -9.33 16.46
CA ALA A 613 -7.61 -9.93 16.14
C ALA A 613 -8.68 -9.51 17.16
N SER A 614 -9.83 -9.06 16.65
CA SER A 614 -10.93 -8.57 17.48
C SER A 614 -12.27 -9.13 17.02
N VAL A 615 -12.90 -9.98 17.83
CA VAL A 615 -14.14 -10.72 17.49
C VAL A 615 -13.96 -11.67 16.28
N VAL A 616 -12.72 -11.89 15.84
CA VAL A 616 -12.39 -12.83 14.77
C VAL A 616 -12.17 -14.21 15.40
N ASN A 617 -13.14 -15.09 15.23
CA ASN A 617 -13.14 -16.42 15.82
C ASN A 617 -12.54 -17.47 14.88
N ASN A 618 -12.08 -18.57 15.45
CA ASN A 618 -11.54 -19.73 14.73
C ASN A 618 -10.28 -19.43 13.90
N LEU A 619 -9.48 -18.43 14.29
CA LEU A 619 -8.23 -18.10 13.63
C LEU A 619 -7.15 -19.14 13.92
N ALA A 620 -6.18 -19.27 13.03
CA ALA A 620 -5.00 -20.11 13.26
C ALA A 620 -3.72 -19.28 13.04
N VAL A 621 -2.77 -19.39 13.97
CA VAL A 621 -1.43 -18.80 13.88
C VAL A 621 -0.44 -19.88 14.28
N LEU A 622 0.29 -20.42 13.30
CA LEU A 622 1.10 -21.62 13.44
C LEU A 622 2.53 -21.39 12.91
N PHE A 623 3.51 -22.02 13.55
CA PHE A 623 4.89 -22.14 13.04
C PHE A 623 5.56 -20.81 12.67
N SER A 624 5.14 -19.72 13.30
CA SER A 624 5.54 -18.37 12.96
C SER A 624 6.49 -17.79 14.00
N GLU A 625 7.33 -16.85 13.58
CA GLU A 625 8.38 -16.27 14.39
C GLU A 625 8.15 -14.77 14.52
N PHE A 626 8.15 -14.28 15.75
CA PHE A 626 7.83 -12.89 16.10
C PHE A 626 9.03 -12.24 16.80
N HIS A 627 9.64 -11.25 16.16
CA HIS A 627 10.56 -10.31 16.79
C HIS A 627 9.84 -8.98 17.01
N ILE A 628 9.28 -8.82 18.21
CA ILE A 628 8.35 -7.74 18.55
C ILE A 628 9.12 -6.41 18.65
N GLY A 629 8.73 -5.47 17.78
CA GLY A 629 9.24 -4.09 17.72
C GLY A 629 8.64 -3.21 18.80
N TYR A 630 9.10 -1.95 18.88
CA TYR A 630 8.60 -1.00 19.86
C TYR A 630 7.39 -0.24 19.33
N ASN A 631 6.35 -0.11 20.14
CA ASN A 631 5.21 0.75 19.85
C ASN A 631 5.56 2.22 20.08
N ASP A 632 5.93 2.93 19.02
CA ASP A 632 6.18 4.38 19.02
C ASP A 632 5.00 5.21 18.49
N ASN A 633 3.87 4.58 18.16
CA ASN A 633 2.66 5.25 17.69
C ASN A 633 2.21 6.30 18.73
N ALA A 634 2.30 7.58 18.35
CA ALA A 634 2.04 8.70 19.24
C ALA A 634 0.58 8.74 19.72
N GLY A 635 -0.37 8.35 18.86
CA GLY A 635 -1.78 8.20 19.19
C GLY A 635 -1.99 7.13 20.26
N ALA A 636 -1.42 5.94 20.07
CA ALA A 636 -1.51 4.85 21.01
C ALA A 636 -0.84 5.21 22.35
N GLN A 637 0.32 5.85 22.32
CA GLN A 637 0.97 6.36 23.51
C GLN A 637 0.12 7.39 24.24
N ALA A 638 -0.57 8.29 23.54
CA ALA A 638 -1.47 9.25 24.17
C ALA A 638 -2.69 8.57 24.81
N ILE A 639 -3.32 7.61 24.12
CA ILE A 639 -4.48 6.85 24.60
C ILE A 639 -4.09 6.03 25.84
N CYS A 640 -2.92 5.39 25.83
CA CYS A 640 -2.41 4.55 26.91
C CYS A 640 -1.58 5.30 27.97
N GLY A 641 -1.62 6.63 28.00
CA GLY A 641 -0.93 7.43 29.03
C GLY A 641 0.60 7.27 29.05
N GLY A 642 1.22 6.97 27.90
CA GLY A 642 2.66 6.82 27.70
C GLY A 642 3.21 5.41 27.94
N ASN A 643 2.34 4.41 28.09
CA ASN A 643 2.71 3.02 28.34
C ASN A 643 2.11 2.05 27.31
N ALA A 644 1.97 2.47 26.03
CA ALA A 644 1.45 1.56 25.01
C ALA A 644 2.37 0.33 24.89
N ALA A 645 1.76 -0.86 24.92
CA ALA A 645 2.46 -2.13 24.81
C ALA A 645 2.58 -2.57 23.35
N SER A 646 3.56 -3.42 23.10
CA SER A 646 3.84 -4.09 21.83
C SER A 646 3.50 -5.57 21.98
N TYR A 647 2.91 -6.18 20.96
CA TYR A 647 2.34 -7.52 21.03
C TYR A 647 2.87 -8.42 19.90
N GLY A 648 3.19 -9.68 20.21
CA GLY A 648 3.32 -10.69 19.16
C GLY A 648 1.95 -10.96 18.57
N ILE A 649 1.02 -11.38 19.42
CA ILE A 649 -0.40 -11.57 19.10
C ILE A 649 -1.26 -10.87 20.16
N ASP A 650 -2.22 -10.06 19.75
CA ASP A 650 -3.26 -9.48 20.60
C ASP A 650 -4.64 -9.95 20.14
N MET A 651 -5.36 -10.65 21.01
CA MET A 651 -6.70 -11.18 20.75
C MET A 651 -7.71 -10.61 21.75
N ASN A 652 -8.80 -10.06 21.23
CA ASN A 652 -9.90 -9.54 22.02
C ASN A 652 -11.23 -10.17 21.58
N GLU A 653 -11.92 -10.83 22.50
CA GLU A 653 -13.18 -11.54 22.22
C GLU A 653 -13.09 -12.61 21.12
N CYS A 654 -11.92 -13.23 20.96
CA CYS A 654 -11.71 -14.34 20.03
C CYS A 654 -11.85 -15.68 20.75
N THR A 655 -12.48 -16.66 20.09
CA THR A 655 -12.57 -18.06 20.53
C THR A 655 -12.33 -19.04 19.38
N GLY A 656 -12.04 -20.31 19.70
CA GLY A 656 -11.84 -21.38 18.74
C GLY A 656 -10.49 -21.27 18.03
N PHE A 657 -9.55 -20.50 18.58
CA PHE A 657 -8.28 -20.24 17.93
C PHE A 657 -7.32 -21.42 18.05
N ALA A 658 -6.37 -21.50 17.12
CA ALA A 658 -5.22 -22.40 17.20
C ALA A 658 -3.94 -21.57 17.18
N VAL A 659 -3.31 -21.39 18.35
CA VAL A 659 -2.03 -20.67 18.47
C VAL A 659 -0.97 -21.65 18.95
N GLU A 660 -0.18 -22.17 18.02
CA GLU A 660 0.70 -23.29 18.26
C GLU A 660 2.05 -23.23 17.54
N GLU A 661 3.10 -23.67 18.23
CA GLU A 661 4.47 -23.79 17.69
C GLU A 661 5.01 -22.48 17.11
N ASN A 662 4.61 -21.34 17.70
CA ASN A 662 5.19 -20.03 17.40
C ASN A 662 6.33 -19.69 18.35
N GLU A 663 7.23 -18.83 17.88
CA GLU A 663 8.36 -18.33 18.66
C GLU A 663 8.28 -16.81 18.81
N PHE A 664 8.43 -16.32 20.04
CA PHE A 664 8.28 -14.91 20.39
C PHE A 664 9.53 -14.38 21.07
N TYR A 665 10.10 -13.33 20.49
CA TYR A 665 11.31 -12.66 20.92
C TYR A 665 11.08 -11.15 20.96
N LYS A 666 11.80 -10.46 21.85
CA LYS A 666 11.97 -9.02 21.71
C LYS A 666 12.88 -8.73 20.52
N TYR A 667 12.54 -7.76 19.67
CA TYR A 667 13.40 -7.34 18.56
C TYR A 667 14.76 -6.84 19.06
N THR A 668 15.83 -7.25 18.36
CA THR A 668 17.21 -6.91 18.75
C THR A 668 17.49 -5.44 18.51
N GLY A 669 17.79 -4.69 19.57
CA GLY A 669 18.04 -3.25 19.50
C GLY A 669 16.83 -2.39 19.85
N ALA A 670 15.63 -2.98 20.02
CA ALA A 670 14.44 -2.25 20.41
C ALA A 670 14.61 -1.58 21.79
N PRO A 671 14.09 -0.35 21.97
CA PRO A 671 14.26 0.45 23.19
C PRO A 671 13.59 -0.18 24.43
N GLN A 672 13.64 0.53 25.56
CA GLN A 672 12.86 0.14 26.74
C GLN A 672 11.37 0.39 26.48
N GLY A 673 10.53 -0.60 26.72
CA GLY A 673 9.09 -0.56 26.40
C GLY A 673 8.46 -1.92 26.70
N ILE A 674 7.13 -2.01 26.74
CA ILE A 674 6.42 -3.25 27.09
C ILE A 674 6.29 -4.17 25.88
N TYR A 675 6.91 -5.35 25.96
CA TYR A 675 6.86 -6.38 24.91
C TYR A 675 6.14 -7.61 25.46
N THR A 676 5.00 -7.94 24.86
CA THR A 676 4.14 -9.04 25.28
C THR A 676 4.05 -10.06 24.16
N GLY A 677 4.29 -11.35 24.46
CA GLY A 677 4.21 -12.42 23.47
C GLY A 677 2.78 -12.55 22.95
N ILE A 678 1.87 -13.01 23.82
CA ILE A 678 0.44 -13.12 23.50
C ILE A 678 -0.39 -12.43 24.58
N ARG A 679 -1.29 -11.53 24.14
CA ARG A 679 -2.40 -11.00 24.95
C ARG A 679 -3.70 -11.68 24.52
N ILE A 680 -4.49 -12.15 25.49
CA ILE A 680 -5.82 -12.73 25.26
C ILE A 680 -6.81 -12.08 26.21
N ALA A 681 -7.94 -11.60 25.67
CA ALA A 681 -9.00 -10.99 26.46
C ALA A 681 -10.38 -11.55 26.09
N GLU A 682 -11.22 -11.75 27.12
CA GLU A 682 -12.66 -12.00 26.98
C GLU A 682 -13.06 -13.19 26.08
N THR A 683 -12.25 -14.26 26.08
CA THR A 683 -12.50 -15.47 25.26
C THR A 683 -13.85 -16.12 25.56
N GLN A 684 -14.24 -16.24 26.84
CA GLN A 684 -15.50 -16.86 27.29
C GLN A 684 -15.81 -18.24 26.69
N SER A 685 -14.76 -19.02 26.44
CA SER A 685 -14.82 -20.35 25.85
C SER A 685 -13.65 -21.22 26.35
N THR A 686 -13.66 -22.49 25.97
CA THR A 686 -12.58 -23.45 26.23
C THR A 686 -11.57 -23.41 25.09
N ASP A 687 -10.46 -22.70 25.31
CA ASP A 687 -9.39 -22.51 24.34
C ASP A 687 -8.01 -22.86 24.95
N GLU A 688 -7.01 -23.11 24.11
CA GLU A 688 -5.64 -23.38 24.56
C GLU A 688 -4.56 -22.64 23.77
N VAL A 689 -3.53 -22.18 24.48
CA VAL A 689 -2.26 -21.72 23.90
C VAL A 689 -1.26 -22.84 24.08
N TYR A 690 -0.76 -23.39 22.98
CA TYR A 690 -0.12 -24.69 22.97
C TYR A 690 1.28 -24.65 22.34
N LYS A 691 2.30 -25.12 23.07
CA LYS A 691 3.63 -25.39 22.49
C LYS A 691 4.32 -24.19 21.80
N ASN A 692 4.11 -22.99 22.33
CA ASN A 692 4.82 -21.79 21.87
C ASN A 692 6.09 -21.54 22.72
N THR A 693 7.05 -20.82 22.15
CA THR A 693 8.29 -20.41 22.82
C THR A 693 8.31 -18.90 23.06
N PHE A 694 8.62 -18.46 24.28
CA PHE A 694 8.66 -17.05 24.66
C PHE A 694 10.02 -16.70 25.28
N GLU A 695 10.78 -15.80 24.68
CA GLU A 695 12.11 -15.43 25.15
C GLU A 695 12.33 -13.91 25.29
N GLY A 696 12.77 -13.50 26.48
CA GLY A 696 13.24 -12.14 26.76
C GLY A 696 12.15 -11.05 26.79
N LEU A 697 10.90 -11.42 27.05
CA LEU A 697 9.73 -10.53 26.99
C LEU A 697 9.36 -9.94 28.37
N SER A 698 8.57 -8.87 28.38
CA SER A 698 7.95 -8.36 29.62
C SER A 698 6.91 -9.36 30.11
N TYR A 699 6.08 -9.87 29.20
CA TYR A 699 5.08 -10.88 29.48
C TYR A 699 5.12 -11.93 28.38
N GLY A 700 5.33 -13.20 28.73
CA GLY A 700 5.16 -14.30 27.77
C GLY A 700 3.69 -14.39 27.35
N ASN A 701 2.83 -14.63 28.34
CA ASN A 701 1.39 -14.71 28.18
C ASN A 701 0.67 -13.74 29.13
N TYR A 702 -0.27 -12.96 28.59
CA TYR A 702 -1.05 -11.97 29.33
C TYR A 702 -2.55 -12.19 29.10
N ALA A 703 -3.30 -12.48 30.17
CA ALA A 703 -4.74 -12.71 30.11
C ALA A 703 -5.51 -11.57 30.79
N VAL A 704 -6.55 -11.05 30.12
CA VAL A 704 -7.39 -9.96 30.61
C VAL A 704 -8.86 -10.39 30.66
N GLY A 705 -9.57 -9.98 31.70
CA GLY A 705 -11.02 -10.22 31.78
C GLY A 705 -11.41 -11.70 31.87
N ARG A 706 -12.62 -12.04 31.42
CA ARG A 706 -13.23 -13.36 31.58
C ARG A 706 -12.82 -14.34 30.48
N ASN A 707 -11.75 -15.08 30.71
CA ASN A 707 -11.28 -16.15 29.81
C ASN A 707 -11.79 -17.54 30.23
N PHE A 708 -13.03 -17.62 30.68
CA PHE A 708 -13.74 -18.85 31.06
C PHE A 708 -15.24 -18.72 30.77
N ILE A 709 -15.95 -19.84 30.61
CA ILE A 709 -17.26 -19.85 29.93
C ILE A 709 -18.36 -19.07 30.69
N LEU A 710 -18.53 -19.31 31.99
CA LEU A 710 -19.62 -18.71 32.79
C LEU A 710 -19.11 -18.18 34.14
N PRO A 711 -19.71 -17.12 34.73
CA PRO A 711 -19.31 -16.53 36.02
C PRO A 711 -19.19 -17.48 37.22
N ALA A 712 -19.84 -18.65 37.16
CA ALA A 712 -19.81 -19.69 38.18
C ALA A 712 -19.05 -20.96 37.75
N ASP A 713 -18.60 -21.02 36.50
CA ASP A 713 -17.90 -22.16 35.90
C ASP A 713 -16.44 -21.84 35.55
N PHE A 714 -15.58 -21.92 36.56
CA PHE A 714 -14.14 -21.70 36.39
C PHE A 714 -13.38 -22.93 35.87
N LYS A 715 -14.05 -24.07 35.62
CA LYS A 715 -13.35 -25.32 35.23
C LYS A 715 -13.17 -25.45 33.72
N HIS A 716 -13.84 -24.61 32.94
CA HIS A 716 -13.76 -24.56 31.48
C HIS A 716 -13.33 -23.16 31.05
N GLY A 717 -12.20 -23.04 30.38
CA GLY A 717 -11.65 -21.75 29.98
C GLY A 717 -10.31 -21.86 29.26
N LEU A 718 -9.61 -20.74 29.19
CA LEU A 718 -8.26 -20.64 28.63
C LEU A 718 -7.26 -21.47 29.44
N ALA A 719 -6.51 -22.31 28.73
CA ALA A 719 -5.44 -23.12 29.31
C ALA A 719 -4.11 -22.98 28.56
N TYR A 720 -3.01 -23.15 29.29
CA TYR A 720 -1.65 -23.08 28.77
C TYR A 720 -0.99 -24.45 28.88
N PHE A 721 -0.59 -25.02 27.74
CA PHE A 721 0.02 -26.35 27.67
C PHE A 721 1.31 -26.31 26.85
N CYS A 722 2.33 -27.03 27.31
CA CYS A 722 3.57 -27.27 26.57
C CYS A 722 4.38 -26.03 26.14
N ASN A 723 4.10 -24.84 26.68
CA ASN A 723 4.80 -23.61 26.32
C ASN A 723 6.17 -23.52 27.02
N ASP A 724 7.17 -23.04 26.30
CA ASP A 724 8.54 -22.89 26.80
C ASP A 724 8.87 -21.41 27.03
N ASN A 725 9.25 -21.05 28.26
CA ASN A 725 9.58 -19.67 28.64
C ASN A 725 11.05 -19.49 29.02
N PHE A 726 11.67 -18.44 28.51
CA PHE A 726 13.10 -18.14 28.69
C PHE A 726 13.35 -16.67 29.00
N GLY A 727 13.63 -16.36 30.27
CA GLY A 727 14.16 -15.05 30.64
C GLY A 727 13.17 -13.89 30.57
N ASN A 728 11.86 -14.18 30.59
CA ASN A 728 10.77 -13.21 30.64
C ASN A 728 10.66 -12.57 32.03
N TYR A 729 10.06 -11.37 32.14
CA TYR A 729 9.74 -10.77 33.44
C TYR A 729 8.58 -11.52 34.13
N SER A 730 7.55 -11.87 33.38
CA SER A 730 6.47 -12.77 33.80
C SER A 730 6.20 -13.80 32.71
N ASP A 731 6.17 -15.09 33.06
CA ASP A 731 5.87 -16.16 32.09
C ASP A 731 4.36 -16.23 31.81
N PHE A 732 3.54 -16.25 32.86
CA PHE A 732 2.08 -16.15 32.80
C PHE A 732 1.58 -15.03 33.73
N TYR A 733 0.75 -14.14 33.19
CA TYR A 733 0.17 -13.03 33.94
C TYR A 733 -1.34 -12.95 33.66
N VAL A 734 -2.15 -13.08 34.70
CA VAL A 734 -3.60 -12.83 34.65
C VAL A 734 -3.85 -11.51 35.36
N GLU A 735 -4.41 -10.56 34.63
CA GLU A 735 -4.71 -9.22 35.12
C GLU A 735 -5.73 -9.28 36.28
N PRO A 736 -5.54 -8.53 37.37
CA PRO A 736 -6.55 -8.45 38.42
C PRO A 736 -7.77 -7.67 37.95
N ASP A 737 -8.95 -8.09 38.41
CA ASP A 737 -10.18 -7.35 38.20
C ASP A 737 -10.15 -6.03 38.99
N ASN A 738 -10.28 -4.92 38.27
CA ASN A 738 -10.34 -3.57 38.83
C ASN A 738 -11.77 -3.04 38.96
N ASP A 739 -12.78 -3.77 38.45
CA ASP A 739 -14.19 -3.41 38.54
C ASP A 739 -14.86 -4.12 39.72
N PRO A 740 -15.30 -3.40 40.77
CA PRO A 740 -16.00 -4.00 41.89
C PRO A 740 -17.42 -4.49 41.56
N ASP A 741 -17.99 -4.11 40.41
CA ASP A 741 -19.42 -4.32 40.10
C ASP A 741 -19.71 -5.38 39.00
N ASN A 742 -18.79 -5.77 38.08
CA ASN A 742 -18.97 -6.97 37.22
C ASN A 742 -17.79 -7.38 36.31
N ILE A 743 -17.82 -8.66 35.89
CA ILE A 743 -16.88 -9.48 35.07
C ILE A 743 -15.61 -9.93 35.81
N LYS A 744 -15.75 -11.07 36.49
CA LYS A 744 -14.64 -11.79 37.12
C LYS A 744 -13.51 -12.06 36.12
N SER A 745 -12.34 -11.48 36.35
CA SER A 745 -11.14 -11.82 35.58
C SER A 745 -10.61 -13.20 35.98
N GLY A 746 -10.14 -13.97 35.00
CA GLY A 746 -9.57 -15.28 35.26
C GLY A 746 -9.35 -16.12 34.01
N ILE A 747 -8.72 -17.27 34.23
CA ILE A 747 -8.48 -18.35 33.26
C ILE A 747 -9.01 -19.67 33.84
N GLN A 748 -8.87 -20.77 33.11
CA GLN A 748 -9.25 -22.09 33.62
C GLN A 748 -8.58 -22.40 34.96
N SER A 749 -9.40 -22.68 35.98
CA SER A 749 -8.96 -22.93 37.37
C SER A 749 -8.13 -24.18 37.57
N LYS A 750 -8.06 -25.06 36.57
CA LYS A 750 -7.23 -26.27 36.55
C LYS A 750 -6.34 -26.24 35.30
N GLN A 751 -5.07 -25.96 35.49
CA GLN A 751 -4.06 -26.06 34.43
C GLN A 751 -3.47 -27.47 34.52
N GLY A 752 -4.06 -28.41 33.75
CA GLY A 752 -3.80 -29.84 33.82
C GLY A 752 -4.71 -30.61 34.79
N SER A 753 -4.36 -31.87 35.06
CA SER A 753 -5.12 -32.82 35.88
C SER A 753 -4.25 -33.90 36.52
N ASP A 754 -4.86 -34.74 37.36
CA ASP A 754 -4.24 -35.94 37.93
C ASP A 754 -3.77 -36.97 36.88
N GLN A 755 -4.21 -36.83 35.63
CA GLN A 755 -3.87 -37.72 34.50
C GLN A 755 -3.05 -37.04 33.39
N LYS A 756 -2.98 -35.70 33.36
CA LYS A 756 -2.24 -34.93 32.34
C LYS A 756 -1.63 -33.67 32.97
N VAL A 757 -0.30 -33.58 33.02
CA VAL A 757 0.41 -32.36 33.44
C VAL A 757 0.47 -31.34 32.31
N THR A 758 0.71 -30.07 32.63
CA THR A 758 0.73 -28.98 31.65
C THR A 758 1.87 -29.10 30.65
N GLY A 759 3.07 -29.46 31.13
CA GLY A 759 4.28 -29.51 30.32
C GLY A 759 4.87 -28.14 29.99
N ASN A 760 4.40 -27.04 30.59
CA ASN A 760 5.02 -25.74 30.38
C ASN A 760 6.36 -25.66 31.12
N LYS A 761 7.37 -25.06 30.49
CA LYS A 761 8.66 -24.77 31.11
C LYS A 761 8.75 -23.29 31.48
N PHE A 762 9.28 -23.02 32.67
CA PHE A 762 9.43 -21.68 33.25
C PHE A 762 10.83 -21.11 33.08
N SER A 763 10.91 -19.78 33.08
CA SER A 763 12.14 -19.00 32.99
C SER A 763 13.07 -19.26 34.19
N SER A 764 14.33 -19.62 33.93
CA SER A 764 15.30 -19.89 35.01
C SER A 764 16.01 -18.66 35.57
N SER A 765 15.96 -17.51 34.89
CA SER A 765 16.67 -16.30 35.29
C SER A 765 15.92 -15.04 34.84
N GLY A 766 16.05 -13.94 35.59
CA GLY A 766 15.47 -12.65 35.21
C GLY A 766 13.95 -12.53 35.32
N VAL A 767 13.28 -13.54 35.88
CA VAL A 767 11.82 -13.61 36.05
C VAL A 767 11.39 -13.22 37.47
N THR A 768 10.35 -12.40 37.55
CA THR A 768 9.66 -11.98 38.77
C THR A 768 8.52 -12.93 39.10
N TRP A 769 7.74 -13.32 38.08
CA TRP A 769 6.60 -14.21 38.23
C TRP A 769 6.68 -15.37 37.25
N HIS A 770 6.74 -16.61 37.77
CA HIS A 770 6.45 -17.78 36.95
C HIS A 770 4.95 -17.81 36.64
N PHE A 771 4.12 -17.52 37.63
CA PHE A 771 2.68 -17.46 37.44
C PHE A 771 2.03 -16.43 38.37
N TYR A 772 1.65 -15.29 37.82
CA TYR A 772 0.86 -14.30 38.55
C TYR A 772 -0.62 -14.44 38.19
N ASN A 773 -1.46 -14.86 39.14
CA ASN A 773 -2.90 -14.95 38.96
C ASN A 773 -3.63 -13.85 39.75
N GLY A 774 -3.87 -12.70 39.12
CA GLY A 774 -4.67 -11.62 39.71
C GLY A 774 -6.19 -11.89 39.71
N GLY A 775 -6.64 -12.92 39.00
CA GLY A 775 -8.05 -13.26 38.82
C GLY A 775 -8.76 -13.78 40.08
N ASP A 776 -10.07 -13.99 39.99
CA ASP A 776 -10.93 -14.21 41.16
C ASP A 776 -10.92 -15.65 41.72
N ASN A 777 -10.46 -16.62 40.94
CA ASN A 777 -10.38 -18.02 41.34
C ASN A 777 -8.92 -18.51 41.46
N LEU A 778 -8.66 -19.29 42.50
CA LEU A 778 -7.37 -19.95 42.70
C LEU A 778 -7.09 -20.93 41.55
N VAL A 779 -5.90 -20.86 40.94
CA VAL A 779 -5.47 -21.78 39.87
C VAL A 779 -4.72 -22.97 40.47
N GLY A 780 -5.15 -24.19 40.14
CA GLY A 780 -4.40 -25.41 40.43
C GLY A 780 -3.50 -25.79 39.26
N TYR A 781 -2.18 -25.80 39.48
CA TYR A 781 -1.18 -26.01 38.44
C TYR A 781 -0.53 -27.41 38.55
N TYR A 782 -0.76 -28.26 37.55
CA TYR A 782 -0.33 -29.66 37.54
C TYR A 782 0.92 -29.83 36.66
N PHE A 783 2.06 -30.12 37.28
CA PHE A 783 3.36 -30.17 36.59
C PHE A 783 4.16 -31.44 36.89
N CYS A 784 5.12 -31.77 36.04
CA CYS A 784 6.04 -32.88 36.28
C CYS A 784 7.18 -32.47 37.23
N MET A 785 7.20 -33.01 38.44
CA MET A 785 8.20 -32.63 39.46
C MET A 785 9.62 -33.12 39.16
N THR A 786 9.76 -34.07 38.22
CA THR A 786 11.06 -34.63 37.80
C THR A 786 11.57 -34.04 36.49
N CYS A 787 10.75 -33.21 35.82
CA CYS A 787 11.06 -32.64 34.53
C CYS A 787 11.77 -31.29 34.71
N ALA A 788 12.71 -30.98 33.81
CA ALA A 788 13.51 -29.77 33.93
C ALA A 788 12.65 -28.53 33.68
N ASN A 789 12.74 -27.56 34.61
CA ASN A 789 12.08 -26.26 34.53
C ASN A 789 10.54 -26.30 34.47
N GLU A 790 9.87 -27.42 34.77
CA GLU A 790 8.40 -27.46 34.87
C GLU A 790 7.88 -27.15 36.27
N ASN A 791 8.73 -27.23 37.29
CA ASN A 791 8.39 -26.85 38.66
C ASN A 791 8.41 -25.32 38.79
N PRO A 792 7.29 -24.66 39.12
CA PRO A 792 7.32 -23.25 39.43
C PRO A 792 8.14 -22.99 40.72
N ASP A 793 8.48 -21.73 40.94
CA ASP A 793 9.22 -21.29 42.12
C ASP A 793 8.19 -20.65 43.05
N ASP A 794 7.98 -21.23 44.24
CA ASP A 794 6.96 -20.83 45.20
C ASP A 794 7.00 -19.31 45.51
N ASP A 795 8.18 -18.68 45.48
CA ASP A 795 8.35 -17.24 45.74
C ASP A 795 7.91 -16.35 44.55
N LYS A 796 7.63 -16.97 43.41
CA LYS A 796 7.28 -16.34 42.12
C LYS A 796 5.90 -16.74 41.62
N GLU A 797 5.06 -17.19 42.54
CA GLU A 797 3.66 -17.51 42.28
C GLU A 797 2.75 -16.62 43.12
N PHE A 798 1.63 -16.21 42.53
CA PHE A 798 0.58 -15.49 43.23
C PHE A 798 -0.78 -16.12 42.93
N TYR A 799 -1.48 -16.56 43.97
CA TYR A 799 -2.80 -17.18 43.87
C TYR A 799 -2.86 -18.39 42.91
N VAL A 800 -1.81 -19.21 43.00
CA VAL A 800 -1.63 -20.51 42.31
C VAL A 800 -1.35 -21.59 43.36
N THR A 801 -1.68 -22.84 43.06
CA THR A 801 -1.40 -24.00 43.91
C THR A 801 -0.74 -25.12 43.14
N ASP A 802 0.42 -25.53 43.64
CA ASP A 802 1.21 -26.63 43.10
C ASP A 802 0.58 -28.01 43.27
N LYS A 803 0.52 -28.73 42.15
CA LYS A 803 0.03 -30.12 42.05
C LYS A 803 1.09 -31.00 41.36
N PRO A 804 2.20 -31.32 42.05
CA PRO A 804 3.31 -32.05 41.46
C PRO A 804 2.93 -33.51 41.09
N LYS A 805 3.40 -33.97 39.93
CA LYS A 805 3.22 -35.35 39.42
C LYS A 805 4.55 -35.99 39.02
N ASN A 806 4.58 -37.33 39.04
CA ASN A 806 5.74 -38.16 38.69
C ASN A 806 5.64 -38.74 37.26
N PHE A 807 4.97 -38.04 36.35
CA PHE A 807 4.88 -38.40 34.94
C PHE A 807 4.98 -37.12 34.11
N ASN A 808 5.50 -37.25 32.88
CA ASN A 808 5.69 -36.14 31.96
C ASN A 808 4.49 -35.99 31.01
N ASN A 809 4.34 -34.80 30.42
CA ASN A 809 3.55 -34.60 29.21
C ASN A 809 4.49 -34.71 28.00
N ASN A 810 4.12 -35.49 26.99
CA ASN A 810 4.95 -35.68 25.79
C ASN A 810 4.83 -34.52 24.80
N CYS A 811 3.85 -33.62 24.97
CA CYS A 811 3.66 -32.43 24.14
C CYS A 811 3.67 -32.71 22.63
N PRO A 812 2.81 -33.64 22.13
CA PRO A 812 2.72 -33.91 20.70
C PRO A 812 2.26 -32.64 19.96
N SER A 813 2.86 -32.35 18.81
CA SER A 813 2.32 -31.29 17.94
C SER A 813 0.96 -31.74 17.39
N HIS A 814 -0.01 -30.84 17.36
CA HIS A 814 -1.28 -31.08 16.67
C HIS A 814 -1.11 -30.91 15.16
N TYR A 815 -0.41 -29.85 14.72
CA TYR A 815 -0.30 -29.46 13.30
C TYR A 815 1.01 -29.88 12.61
N GLY A 816 2.00 -30.39 13.34
CA GLY A 816 3.17 -31.13 12.83
C GLY A 816 4.42 -30.33 12.43
N GLY A 817 4.59 -29.07 12.84
CA GLY A 817 5.40 -28.12 12.04
C GLY A 817 6.83 -27.78 12.47
N GLY A 818 7.56 -28.58 13.23
CA GLY A 818 8.98 -28.22 13.42
C GLY A 818 9.85 -29.20 14.19
N GLY A 819 10.77 -29.86 13.48
CA GLY A 819 11.88 -30.59 14.10
C GLY A 819 11.70 -32.11 14.17
N GLY A 820 11.37 -32.74 13.04
CA GLY A 820 11.61 -34.18 12.84
C GLY A 820 10.39 -35.10 12.99
N GLY A 821 9.59 -35.18 11.93
CA GLY A 821 8.92 -36.44 11.55
C GLY A 821 7.47 -36.67 11.98
N GLY A 822 6.72 -35.64 12.37
CA GLY A 822 5.25 -35.75 12.52
C GLY A 822 4.53 -35.31 11.24
N ILE A 823 3.50 -36.06 10.84
CA ILE A 823 2.44 -35.56 9.95
C ILE A 823 1.33 -35.12 10.92
N GLY A 824 1.28 -33.83 11.26
CA GLY A 824 0.16 -33.27 12.02
C GLY A 824 -1.02 -32.97 11.11
N ILE A 825 -2.15 -32.57 11.70
CA ILE A 825 -3.34 -32.18 10.93
C ILE A 825 -3.09 -30.88 10.18
N LYS A 826 -3.67 -30.72 8.99
CA LYS A 826 -3.69 -29.44 8.27
C LYS A 826 -4.87 -28.59 8.75
N THR A 827 -4.82 -27.28 8.54
CA THR A 827 -5.93 -26.36 8.84
C THR A 827 -7.24 -26.78 8.14
N VAL A 828 -7.14 -27.37 6.94
CA VAL A 828 -8.23 -28.10 6.27
C VAL A 828 -7.98 -29.60 6.42
N LEU A 829 -8.87 -30.29 7.13
CA LEU A 829 -8.76 -31.71 7.45
C LEU A 829 -9.08 -32.59 6.23
N SER A 830 -8.28 -33.64 6.03
CA SER A 830 -8.61 -34.75 5.14
C SER A 830 -9.81 -35.57 5.65
N PRO A 831 -10.47 -36.38 4.80
CA PRO A 831 -11.60 -37.20 5.23
C PRO A 831 -11.29 -38.13 6.40
N GLU A 832 -10.08 -38.71 6.44
CA GLU A 832 -9.63 -39.57 7.53
C GLU A 832 -9.44 -38.77 8.83
N GLU A 833 -8.89 -37.56 8.74
CA GLU A 833 -8.71 -36.67 9.90
C GLU A 833 -10.05 -36.16 10.43
N LYS A 834 -11.00 -35.81 9.54
CA LYS A 834 -12.39 -35.45 9.92
C LYS A 834 -13.06 -36.58 10.69
N GLN A 835 -12.95 -37.82 10.21
CA GLN A 835 -13.50 -38.98 10.91
C GLN A 835 -12.84 -39.20 12.29
N GLN A 836 -11.54 -38.96 12.40
CA GLN A 836 -10.84 -39.07 13.68
C GLN A 836 -11.29 -37.96 14.67
N ALA A 837 -11.43 -36.71 14.20
CA ALA A 837 -11.94 -35.60 15.01
C ALA A 837 -13.39 -35.86 15.48
N GLU A 838 -14.25 -36.39 14.61
CA GLU A 838 -15.61 -36.82 14.96
C GLU A 838 -15.62 -37.89 16.06
N GLN A 839 -14.74 -38.90 15.95
CA GLN A 839 -14.62 -39.97 16.93
C GLN A 839 -14.09 -39.44 18.27
N ASP A 840 -13.07 -38.59 18.22
CA ASP A 840 -12.50 -37.94 19.40
C ASP A 840 -13.54 -37.07 20.11
N TYR A 841 -14.33 -36.30 19.36
CA TYR A 841 -15.46 -35.55 19.89
C TYR A 841 -16.48 -36.47 20.57
N ALA A 842 -16.95 -37.51 19.89
CA ALA A 842 -17.99 -38.41 20.39
C ALA A 842 -17.56 -39.16 21.67
N ASP A 843 -16.33 -39.68 21.70
CA ASP A 843 -15.80 -40.40 22.86
C ASP A 843 -15.64 -39.48 24.08
N ASN A 844 -15.11 -38.28 23.87
CA ASN A 844 -14.93 -37.32 24.96
C ASN A 844 -16.24 -36.69 25.41
N LEU A 845 -17.20 -36.47 24.51
CA LEU A 845 -18.56 -36.05 24.87
C LEU A 845 -19.27 -37.11 25.74
N ALA A 846 -19.16 -38.40 25.38
CA ALA A 846 -19.72 -39.48 26.17
C ALA A 846 -19.10 -39.54 27.58
N ASN A 847 -17.77 -39.45 27.67
CA ASN A 847 -17.06 -39.41 28.95
C ASN A 847 -17.43 -38.18 29.78
N TYR A 848 -17.49 -37.00 29.16
CA TYR A 848 -17.92 -35.76 29.79
C TYR A 848 -19.33 -35.90 30.37
N ASN A 849 -20.30 -36.40 29.58
CA ASN A 849 -21.68 -36.57 30.02
C ASN A 849 -21.81 -37.56 31.19
N ASN A 850 -21.03 -38.65 31.18
CA ASN A 850 -21.01 -39.62 32.28
C ASN A 850 -20.49 -38.99 33.59
N VAL A 851 -19.39 -38.24 33.52
CA VAL A 851 -18.84 -37.54 34.69
C VAL A 851 -19.77 -36.42 35.14
N LYS A 852 -20.38 -35.69 34.20
CA LYS A 852 -21.31 -34.59 34.50
C LYS A 852 -22.55 -35.09 35.21
N ALA A 853 -23.16 -36.19 34.74
CA ALA A 853 -24.30 -36.81 35.40
C ALA A 853 -23.95 -37.25 36.84
N LEU A 854 -22.76 -37.78 37.06
CA LEU A 854 -22.30 -38.13 38.41
C LEU A 854 -22.08 -36.89 39.29
N TYR A 855 -21.45 -35.86 38.73
CA TYR A 855 -21.23 -34.58 39.41
C TYR A 855 -22.56 -33.93 39.82
N ASP A 856 -23.52 -33.84 38.91
CA ASP A 856 -24.84 -33.23 39.15
C ASP A 856 -25.65 -34.01 40.19
N ASN A 857 -25.59 -35.36 40.18
CA ASN A 857 -26.26 -36.19 41.19
C ASN A 857 -25.66 -36.03 42.60
N LEU A 858 -24.38 -35.71 42.70
CA LEU A 858 -23.71 -35.51 43.99
C LEU A 858 -23.85 -34.06 44.48
N LYS A 859 -23.88 -33.09 43.55
CA LYS A 859 -24.06 -31.67 43.85
C LYS A 859 -25.34 -31.48 44.68
N ASP A 860 -25.18 -31.00 45.91
CA ASP A 860 -26.26 -30.80 46.88
C ASP A 860 -27.16 -32.05 47.09
N GLY A 861 -26.63 -33.26 46.89
CA GLY A 861 -27.43 -34.50 46.95
C GLY A 861 -28.42 -34.68 45.80
N GLY A 862 -28.19 -34.03 44.66
CA GLY A 862 -28.96 -34.17 43.42
C GLY A 862 -30.14 -33.20 43.32
N ASN A 863 -30.40 -32.40 44.35
CA ASN A 863 -31.46 -31.39 44.34
C ASN A 863 -31.06 -30.20 45.22
N THR A 864 -30.57 -29.14 44.58
CA THR A 864 -30.15 -27.89 45.23
C THR A 864 -31.34 -27.21 45.91
N ASP A 865 -32.48 -27.07 45.23
CA ASP A 865 -33.67 -26.39 45.77
C ASP A 865 -34.23 -27.08 47.02
N ALA A 866 -34.28 -28.41 47.01
CA ALA A 866 -34.69 -29.18 48.18
C ALA A 866 -33.73 -28.94 49.35
N THR A 867 -32.42 -28.99 49.08
CA THR A 867 -31.40 -28.77 50.12
C THR A 867 -31.43 -27.35 50.68
N LEU A 868 -31.65 -26.33 49.84
CA LEU A 868 -31.85 -24.95 50.27
C LEU A 868 -33.09 -24.83 51.16
N SER A 869 -34.21 -25.42 50.74
CA SER A 869 -35.45 -25.45 51.52
C SER A 869 -35.23 -26.11 52.89
N ASP A 870 -34.48 -27.21 52.95
CA ASP A 870 -34.16 -27.90 54.21
C ASP A 870 -33.35 -27.00 55.15
N VAL A 871 -32.34 -26.28 54.64
CA VAL A 871 -31.55 -25.30 55.41
C VAL A 871 -32.39 -24.13 55.90
N GLU A 872 -33.21 -23.54 55.02
CA GLU A 872 -33.99 -22.35 55.30
C GLU A 872 -35.13 -22.61 56.28
N THR A 873 -35.74 -23.81 56.24
CA THR A 873 -36.89 -24.16 57.09
C THR A 873 -36.52 -24.82 58.42
N ALA A 874 -35.26 -25.19 58.61
CA ALA A 874 -34.79 -25.86 59.82
C ALA A 874 -34.98 -25.03 61.12
N TRP A 875 -35.31 -25.74 62.20
CA TRP A 875 -35.46 -25.21 63.55
C TRP A 875 -34.29 -25.60 64.48
N PRO A 876 -34.06 -24.89 65.62
CA PRO A 876 -32.93 -25.15 66.50
C PRO A 876 -32.82 -26.58 67.07
N ASP A 877 -33.94 -27.29 67.22
CA ASP A 877 -34.00 -28.69 67.66
C ASP A 877 -33.59 -29.69 66.56
N GLU A 878 -33.66 -29.29 65.29
CA GLU A 878 -33.28 -30.08 64.11
C GLU A 878 -31.79 -29.88 63.73
N MET A 879 -31.04 -29.06 64.48
CA MET A 879 -29.65 -28.70 64.19
C MET A 879 -28.75 -29.90 63.87
N TRP A 880 -28.84 -30.97 64.68
CA TRP A 880 -28.01 -32.16 64.49
C TRP A 880 -28.36 -32.96 63.23
N GLU A 881 -29.65 -32.96 62.85
CA GLU A 881 -30.14 -33.60 61.64
C GLU A 881 -29.65 -32.82 60.42
N LEU A 882 -29.85 -31.50 60.41
CA LEU A 882 -29.37 -30.61 59.35
C LEU A 882 -27.84 -30.69 59.20
N ARG A 883 -27.09 -30.67 60.30
CA ARG A 883 -25.62 -30.83 60.27
C ARG A 883 -25.21 -32.17 59.66
N ALA A 884 -25.86 -33.27 60.08
CA ALA A 884 -25.53 -34.60 59.58
C ALA A 884 -25.83 -34.73 58.07
N GLU A 885 -26.93 -34.13 57.62
CA GLU A 885 -27.31 -34.08 56.22
C GLU A 885 -26.29 -33.30 55.37
N LEU A 886 -25.95 -32.07 55.77
CA LEU A 886 -25.00 -31.23 55.04
C LEU A 886 -23.60 -31.85 54.99
N LEU A 887 -23.13 -32.44 56.09
CA LEU A 887 -21.86 -33.18 56.11
C LEU A 887 -21.92 -34.46 55.26
N GLY A 888 -23.09 -35.12 55.19
CA GLY A 888 -23.29 -36.28 54.33
C GLY A 888 -23.26 -35.96 52.84
N LYS A 889 -23.66 -34.74 52.46
CA LYS A 889 -23.59 -34.20 51.09
C LYS A 889 -22.22 -33.58 50.77
N SER A 890 -21.37 -33.33 51.77
CA SER A 890 -20.02 -32.81 51.58
C SER A 890 -19.10 -33.88 50.96
N PRO A 891 -18.17 -33.54 50.04
CA PRO A 891 -17.68 -32.21 49.66
C PRO A 891 -18.46 -31.56 48.50
N HIS A 892 -19.69 -32.00 48.20
CA HIS A 892 -20.44 -31.61 47.01
C HIS A 892 -21.46 -30.51 47.24
N LEU A 893 -21.44 -29.83 48.39
CA LEU A 893 -22.30 -28.67 48.59
C LEU A 893 -21.89 -27.54 47.65
N SER A 894 -22.89 -26.85 47.09
CA SER A 894 -22.72 -25.66 46.28
C SER A 894 -22.50 -24.43 47.15
N MET A 895 -21.91 -23.39 46.55
CA MET A 895 -21.73 -22.11 47.22
C MET A 895 -23.04 -21.53 47.77
N GLU A 896 -24.16 -21.70 47.05
CA GLU A 896 -25.48 -21.22 47.45
C GLU A 896 -25.94 -21.89 48.75
N VAL A 897 -25.87 -23.23 48.83
CA VAL A 897 -26.21 -23.98 50.04
C VAL A 897 -25.27 -23.64 51.19
N LEU A 898 -23.97 -23.45 50.92
CA LEU A 898 -23.00 -23.07 51.94
C LEU A 898 -23.26 -21.66 52.49
N LYS A 899 -23.61 -20.68 51.64
CA LYS A 899 -24.02 -19.34 52.08
C LYS A 899 -25.28 -19.39 52.94
N ALA A 900 -26.31 -20.11 52.50
CA ALA A 900 -27.54 -20.31 53.27
C ALA A 900 -27.26 -20.97 54.64
N ALA A 901 -26.39 -21.98 54.69
CA ALA A 901 -25.99 -22.62 55.94
C ALA A 901 -25.18 -21.68 56.85
N ALA A 902 -24.36 -20.79 56.28
CA ALA A 902 -23.59 -19.81 57.03
C ALA A 902 -24.47 -18.71 57.66
N ASP A 903 -25.60 -18.36 57.03
CA ASP A 903 -26.55 -17.36 57.52
C ASP A 903 -27.50 -17.91 58.59
N LYS A 904 -27.70 -19.24 58.62
CA LYS A 904 -28.57 -19.94 59.58
C LYS A 904 -27.98 -20.03 61.00
N THR A 905 -27.44 -18.93 61.51
CA THR A 905 -26.76 -18.80 62.82
C THR A 905 -27.67 -19.04 64.03
N ASN A 906 -28.99 -18.93 63.84
CA ASN A 906 -29.99 -19.26 64.86
C ASN A 906 -30.15 -20.78 65.08
N VAL A 907 -29.67 -21.61 64.14
CA VAL A 907 -29.69 -23.08 64.22
C VAL A 907 -28.26 -23.62 64.29
N LEU A 908 -27.38 -23.21 63.36
CA LEU A 908 -26.00 -23.68 63.25
C LEU A 908 -25.04 -22.74 64.00
N PRO A 909 -24.38 -23.18 65.09
CA PRO A 909 -23.35 -22.38 65.74
C PRO A 909 -22.09 -22.27 64.88
N GLU A 910 -21.26 -21.25 65.10
CA GLU A 910 -20.05 -20.96 64.31
C GLU A 910 -19.11 -22.18 64.16
N SER A 911 -18.98 -23.02 65.20
CA SER A 911 -18.15 -24.22 65.13
C SER A 911 -18.67 -25.27 64.14
N VAL A 912 -20.00 -25.36 63.97
CA VAL A 912 -20.65 -26.26 63.01
C VAL A 912 -20.57 -25.68 61.60
N ILE A 913 -20.77 -24.36 61.47
CA ILE A 913 -20.57 -23.66 60.18
C ILE A 913 -19.13 -23.89 59.70
N PHE A 914 -18.13 -23.66 60.56
CA PHE A 914 -16.73 -23.92 60.24
C PHE A 914 -16.49 -25.37 59.81
N GLU A 915 -17.09 -26.34 60.50
CA GLU A 915 -16.96 -27.76 60.16
C GLU A 915 -17.53 -28.08 58.77
N ILE A 916 -18.73 -27.58 58.46
CA ILE A 916 -19.36 -27.76 57.15
C ILE A 916 -18.53 -27.09 56.05
N MET A 917 -18.02 -25.88 56.30
CA MET A 917 -17.15 -25.17 55.35
C MET A 917 -15.85 -25.94 55.09
N ALA A 918 -15.19 -26.41 56.15
CA ALA A 918 -13.96 -27.19 56.05
C ALA A 918 -14.15 -28.54 55.32
N ALA A 919 -15.37 -29.10 55.36
CA ALA A 919 -15.73 -30.30 54.61
C ALA A 919 -15.98 -30.04 53.11
N ASN A 920 -16.09 -28.78 52.67
CA ASN A 920 -16.31 -28.37 51.28
C ASN A 920 -15.20 -27.42 50.78
N PRO A 921 -13.93 -27.86 50.78
CA PRO A 921 -12.79 -27.00 50.47
C PRO A 921 -12.77 -26.47 49.04
N ASP A 922 -13.44 -27.10 48.08
CA ASP A 922 -13.48 -26.61 46.69
C ASP A 922 -14.22 -25.28 46.54
N GLU A 923 -15.30 -25.07 47.29
CA GLU A 923 -16.04 -23.79 47.26
C GLU A 923 -15.27 -22.67 47.97
N LEU A 924 -14.42 -23.01 48.95
CA LEU A 924 -13.54 -22.06 49.63
C LEU A 924 -12.44 -21.49 48.73
N LYS A 925 -12.20 -22.08 47.55
CA LYS A 925 -11.28 -21.55 46.53
C LYS A 925 -11.83 -20.31 45.81
N LYS A 926 -13.13 -20.01 45.98
CA LYS A 926 -13.77 -18.82 45.41
C LYS A 926 -13.63 -17.66 46.38
N LYS A 927 -12.99 -16.57 45.93
CA LYS A 927 -12.82 -15.32 46.69
C LYS A 927 -14.14 -14.79 47.26
N GLU A 928 -15.21 -14.90 46.47
CA GLU A 928 -16.57 -14.51 46.82
C GLU A 928 -17.09 -15.18 48.10
N LEU A 929 -16.88 -16.50 48.27
CA LEU A 929 -17.35 -17.21 49.47
C LEU A 929 -16.54 -16.78 50.70
N ILE A 930 -15.22 -16.62 50.56
CA ILE A 930 -14.37 -16.19 51.67
C ILE A 930 -14.72 -14.77 52.11
N GLN A 931 -14.85 -13.84 51.14
CA GLN A 931 -15.27 -12.47 51.42
C GLN A 931 -16.66 -12.41 52.06
N TYR A 932 -17.58 -13.27 51.62
CA TYR A 932 -18.90 -13.37 52.24
C TYR A 932 -18.82 -13.82 53.70
N LEU A 933 -18.00 -14.83 54.03
CA LEU A 933 -17.81 -15.30 55.41
C LEU A 933 -17.14 -14.26 56.32
N GLU A 934 -16.30 -13.39 55.75
CA GLU A 934 -15.62 -12.27 56.43
C GLU A 934 -16.57 -11.10 56.73
N ASN A 935 -17.58 -10.87 55.87
CA ASN A 935 -18.36 -9.63 55.87
C ASN A 935 -19.87 -9.79 56.19
N LYS A 936 -20.38 -11.03 56.34
CA LYS A 936 -21.79 -11.27 56.69
C LYS A 936 -22.18 -10.69 58.06
N GLU A 937 -23.48 -10.60 58.34
CA GLU A 937 -24.04 -9.97 59.57
C GLU A 937 -23.39 -10.51 60.87
N ASN A 938 -23.09 -11.82 60.90
CA ASN A 938 -22.36 -12.48 61.98
C ASN A 938 -21.10 -13.17 61.39
N PRO A 939 -19.97 -12.47 61.25
CA PRO A 939 -18.78 -12.99 60.56
C PRO A 939 -18.05 -14.05 61.38
N LEU A 940 -17.37 -14.99 60.71
CA LEU A 940 -16.53 -15.96 61.40
C LEU A 940 -15.25 -15.29 61.95
N PRO A 941 -14.70 -15.73 63.09
CA PRO A 941 -13.45 -15.20 63.61
C PRO A 941 -12.27 -15.31 62.61
N ASP A 942 -11.42 -14.30 62.52
CA ASP A 942 -10.28 -14.22 61.57
C ASP A 942 -9.39 -15.47 61.56
N TYR A 943 -9.16 -16.09 62.71
CA TYR A 943 -8.35 -17.31 62.79
C TYR A 943 -9.03 -18.51 62.11
N MET A 944 -10.36 -18.61 62.16
CA MET A 944 -11.12 -19.65 61.46
C MET A 944 -11.06 -19.42 59.96
N ILE A 945 -11.22 -18.18 59.50
CA ILE A 945 -11.07 -17.82 58.08
C ILE A 945 -9.68 -18.18 57.56
N ASN A 946 -8.62 -17.85 58.31
CA ASN A 946 -7.25 -18.23 57.94
C ASN A 946 -7.05 -19.75 57.84
N ILE A 947 -7.70 -20.53 58.71
CA ILE A 947 -7.67 -22.00 58.62
C ILE A 947 -8.46 -22.48 57.39
N LEU A 948 -9.64 -21.91 57.11
CA LEU A 948 -10.42 -22.25 55.92
C LEU A 948 -9.64 -21.99 54.63
N ARG A 949 -8.88 -20.89 54.55
CA ARG A 949 -7.96 -20.60 53.44
C ARG A 949 -6.88 -21.67 53.26
N GLN A 950 -6.37 -22.27 54.35
CA GLN A 950 -5.41 -23.38 54.28
C GLN A 950 -6.09 -24.68 53.85
N VAL A 951 -7.30 -24.95 54.35
CA VAL A 951 -8.09 -26.14 54.02
C VAL A 951 -8.53 -26.15 52.55
N ALA A 952 -8.76 -24.97 51.95
CA ALA A 952 -9.08 -24.81 50.53
C ALA A 952 -8.06 -25.47 49.59
N ASN A 953 -6.81 -25.69 50.00
CA ASN A 953 -5.77 -26.31 49.16
C ASN A 953 -5.94 -27.84 48.96
N GLY A 954 -6.84 -28.48 49.71
CA GLY A 954 -7.10 -29.91 49.65
C GLY A 954 -7.65 -30.41 48.31
N THR A 955 -7.44 -31.70 48.04
CA THR A 955 -8.07 -32.42 46.93
C THR A 955 -9.23 -33.24 47.48
N THR A 956 -10.42 -33.08 46.93
CA THR A 956 -11.62 -33.83 47.30
C THR A 956 -12.12 -34.68 46.14
N TYR A 957 -13.16 -35.47 46.41
CA TYR A 957 -13.87 -36.18 45.35
C TYR A 957 -14.47 -35.24 44.31
N LYS A 958 -15.00 -34.08 44.74
CA LYS A 958 -15.48 -33.03 43.82
C LYS A 958 -14.36 -32.50 42.93
N THR A 959 -13.17 -32.25 43.49
CA THR A 959 -12.01 -31.80 42.72
C THR A 959 -11.65 -32.78 41.60
N VAL A 960 -11.73 -34.09 41.85
CA VAL A 960 -11.43 -35.12 40.83
C VAL A 960 -12.46 -35.11 39.70
N LEU A 961 -13.74 -34.97 40.02
CA LEU A 961 -14.81 -34.88 39.01
C LEU A 961 -14.66 -33.61 38.17
N GLU A 962 -14.39 -32.46 38.80
CA GLU A 962 -14.16 -31.20 38.08
C GLU A 962 -12.95 -31.26 37.14
N GLN A 963 -11.85 -31.91 37.56
CA GLN A 963 -10.68 -32.14 36.70
C GLN A 963 -11.01 -33.00 35.48
N GLN A 964 -11.81 -34.06 35.66
CA GLN A 964 -12.24 -34.92 34.56
C GLN A 964 -13.18 -34.18 33.59
N LEU A 965 -14.10 -33.37 34.12
CA LEU A 965 -14.96 -32.50 33.31
C LEU A 965 -14.13 -31.54 32.47
N ALA A 966 -13.19 -30.82 33.09
CA ALA A 966 -12.28 -29.91 32.39
C ALA A 966 -11.48 -30.63 31.30
N HIS A 967 -10.92 -31.80 31.62
CA HIS A 967 -10.12 -32.59 30.68
C HIS A 967 -10.92 -33.06 29.46
N TYR A 968 -12.08 -33.68 29.66
CA TYR A 968 -12.90 -34.16 28.54
C TYR A 968 -13.53 -33.00 27.76
N ASN A 969 -13.84 -31.89 28.41
CA ASN A 969 -14.32 -30.68 27.74
C ASN A 969 -13.25 -30.07 26.82
N GLN A 970 -12.00 -29.96 27.28
CA GLN A 970 -10.87 -29.49 26.48
C GLN A 970 -10.69 -30.32 25.20
N ILE A 971 -10.67 -31.65 25.31
CA ILE A 971 -10.46 -32.52 24.13
C ILE A 971 -11.66 -32.48 23.19
N LYS A 972 -12.89 -32.58 23.70
CA LYS A 972 -14.08 -32.54 22.82
C LYS A 972 -14.18 -31.19 22.11
N THR A 973 -13.96 -30.09 22.82
CA THR A 973 -14.15 -28.75 22.25
C THR A 973 -13.06 -28.43 21.24
N ARG A 974 -11.81 -28.85 21.48
CA ARG A 974 -10.76 -28.77 20.45
C ARG A 974 -11.12 -29.55 19.18
N ALA A 975 -11.61 -30.79 19.31
CA ALA A 975 -12.02 -31.58 18.14
C ALA A 975 -13.18 -30.91 17.37
N ALA A 976 -14.12 -30.28 18.07
CA ALA A 976 -15.16 -29.48 17.44
C ALA A 976 -14.56 -28.25 16.71
N TYR A 977 -13.61 -27.55 17.32
CA TYR A 977 -12.93 -26.42 16.69
C TYR A 977 -12.04 -26.83 15.52
N ASP A 978 -11.43 -28.01 15.52
CA ASP A 978 -10.72 -28.56 14.36
C ASP A 978 -11.68 -28.72 13.17
N MET A 979 -12.90 -29.23 13.41
CA MET A 979 -13.94 -29.33 12.39
C MET A 979 -14.43 -27.96 11.90
N ILE A 980 -14.65 -27.01 12.81
CA ILE A 980 -15.07 -25.64 12.49
C ILE A 980 -14.01 -24.93 11.65
N ARG A 981 -12.75 -24.91 12.10
CA ARG A 981 -11.63 -24.31 11.36
C ARG A 981 -11.48 -24.95 9.99
N SER A 982 -11.60 -26.28 9.91
CA SER A 982 -11.57 -26.98 8.63
C SER A 982 -12.69 -26.54 7.70
N ALA A 983 -13.91 -26.35 8.20
CA ALA A 983 -15.05 -25.94 7.39
C ALA A 983 -14.92 -24.48 6.90
N LEU A 984 -14.39 -23.59 7.74
CA LEU A 984 -14.20 -22.16 7.41
C LEU A 984 -13.05 -21.91 6.43
N ASN A 985 -12.06 -22.80 6.38
CA ASN A 985 -10.92 -22.73 5.47
C ASN A 985 -11.05 -23.66 4.26
N ASP A 986 -12.12 -24.47 4.16
CA ASP A 986 -12.37 -25.30 2.98
C ASP A 986 -12.70 -24.41 1.77
N SER A 987 -12.54 -24.94 0.56
CA SER A 987 -12.89 -24.26 -0.69
C SER A 987 -14.39 -23.96 -0.85
N ILE A 988 -15.24 -24.64 -0.06
CA ILE A 988 -16.69 -24.51 -0.05
C ILE A 988 -17.19 -24.57 1.40
N ILE A 989 -18.02 -23.61 1.81
CA ILE A 989 -18.63 -23.60 3.15
C ILE A 989 -19.99 -24.30 3.12
N ASP A 990 -20.14 -25.39 3.89
CA ASP A 990 -21.44 -25.96 4.24
C ASP A 990 -21.93 -25.35 5.55
N PHE A 991 -22.79 -24.33 5.46
CA PHE A 991 -23.35 -23.63 6.62
C PHE A 991 -24.19 -24.54 7.53
N SER A 992 -24.78 -25.62 7.01
CA SER A 992 -25.55 -26.55 7.85
C SER A 992 -24.61 -27.40 8.71
N GLU A 993 -23.54 -27.92 8.11
CA GLU A 993 -22.52 -28.66 8.85
C GLU A 993 -21.79 -27.75 9.85
N LEU A 994 -21.44 -26.54 9.42
CA LEU A 994 -20.79 -25.53 10.27
C LEU A 994 -21.62 -25.19 11.51
N ARG A 995 -22.93 -24.92 11.35
CA ARG A 995 -23.83 -24.66 12.48
C ARG A 995 -23.95 -25.86 13.44
N ASN A 996 -23.97 -27.09 12.92
CA ASN A 996 -23.98 -28.29 13.77
C ASN A 996 -22.71 -28.38 14.62
N TRP A 997 -21.55 -28.02 14.05
CA TRP A 997 -20.30 -28.02 14.81
C TRP A 997 -20.19 -26.87 15.80
N PHE A 998 -20.75 -25.69 15.50
CA PHE A 998 -20.91 -24.63 16.48
C PHE A 998 -21.80 -25.08 17.66
N ASP A 999 -22.95 -25.71 17.39
CA ASP A 999 -23.83 -26.27 18.43
C ASP A 999 -23.10 -27.32 19.30
N ASN A 1000 -22.27 -28.16 18.66
CA ASN A 1000 -21.42 -29.14 19.35
C ASN A 1000 -20.32 -28.50 20.22
N ALA A 1001 -19.69 -27.41 19.76
CA ALA A 1001 -18.74 -26.65 20.57
C ALA A 1001 -19.47 -26.08 21.81
N GLY A 1002 -20.64 -25.47 21.57
CA GLY A 1002 -21.59 -24.99 22.56
C GLY A 1002 -21.14 -23.75 23.33
N GLY A 1003 -22.10 -23.08 23.95
CA GLY A 1003 -21.86 -21.87 24.75
C GLY A 1003 -22.13 -20.58 23.98
N LYS A 1004 -22.20 -19.47 24.73
CA LYS A 1004 -22.63 -18.16 24.23
C LYS A 1004 -21.93 -17.74 22.93
N ARG A 1005 -20.60 -17.90 22.88
CA ARG A 1005 -19.80 -17.51 21.71
C ARG A 1005 -20.07 -18.36 20.46
N ALA A 1006 -20.44 -19.62 20.62
CA ALA A 1006 -20.81 -20.47 19.48
C ALA A 1006 -22.19 -20.07 18.94
N ASP A 1007 -23.15 -19.74 19.81
CA ASP A 1007 -24.46 -19.25 19.38
C ASP A 1007 -24.39 -17.89 18.68
N GLU A 1008 -23.53 -16.97 19.15
CA GLU A 1008 -23.25 -15.71 18.44
C GLU A 1008 -22.73 -15.96 17.01
N GLN A 1009 -21.90 -17.00 16.82
CA GLN A 1009 -21.43 -17.39 15.49
C GLN A 1009 -22.52 -18.07 14.65
N ILE A 1010 -23.42 -18.86 15.26
CA ILE A 1010 -24.60 -19.39 14.57
C ILE A 1010 -25.48 -18.24 14.07
N ILE A 1011 -25.72 -17.22 14.90
CA ILE A 1011 -26.44 -15.99 14.50
C ILE A 1011 -25.74 -15.33 13.31
N ALA A 1012 -24.42 -15.15 13.36
CA ALA A 1012 -23.65 -14.59 12.25
C ALA A 1012 -23.82 -15.39 10.95
N THR A 1013 -23.83 -16.74 11.01
CA THR A 1013 -24.10 -17.55 9.79
C THR A 1013 -25.50 -17.34 9.22
N TYR A 1014 -26.50 -17.05 10.06
CA TYR A 1014 -27.85 -16.75 9.59
C TYR A 1014 -27.91 -15.35 8.96
N LEU A 1015 -27.24 -14.36 9.55
CA LEU A 1015 -27.10 -13.01 8.98
C LEU A 1015 -26.42 -13.08 7.60
N GLU A 1016 -25.33 -13.83 7.48
CA GLU A 1016 -24.61 -14.03 6.22
C GLU A 1016 -25.47 -14.66 5.11
N GLN A 1017 -26.42 -15.54 5.49
CA GLN A 1017 -27.38 -16.14 4.57
C GLN A 1017 -28.64 -15.28 4.34
N ASN A 1018 -28.69 -14.05 4.87
CA ASN A 1018 -29.87 -13.17 4.89
C ASN A 1018 -31.11 -13.81 5.56
N ASN A 1019 -30.91 -14.76 6.47
CA ASN A 1019 -31.96 -15.44 7.22
C ASN A 1019 -32.19 -14.77 8.58
N TYR A 1020 -32.78 -13.57 8.54
CA TYR A 1020 -32.95 -12.73 9.72
C TYR A 1020 -33.95 -13.29 10.74
N GLU A 1021 -34.91 -14.11 10.31
CA GLU A 1021 -35.91 -14.70 11.21
C GLU A 1021 -35.26 -15.67 12.20
N ASP A 1022 -34.44 -16.60 11.70
CA ASP A 1022 -33.73 -17.57 12.54
C ASP A 1022 -32.63 -16.89 13.38
N ALA A 1023 -31.94 -15.88 12.82
CA ALA A 1023 -30.95 -15.07 13.55
C ALA A 1023 -31.58 -14.42 14.79
N LEU A 1024 -32.69 -13.70 14.61
CA LEU A 1024 -33.40 -13.03 15.71
C LEU A 1024 -34.06 -14.04 16.65
N ALA A 1025 -34.55 -15.18 16.16
CA ALA A 1025 -35.13 -16.21 17.00
C ALA A 1025 -34.11 -16.77 18.00
N LEU A 1026 -32.89 -17.08 17.54
CA LEU A 1026 -31.82 -17.54 18.43
C LEU A 1026 -31.37 -16.42 19.37
N ALA A 1027 -31.13 -15.20 18.87
CA ALA A 1027 -30.71 -14.08 19.71
C ALA A 1027 -31.68 -13.82 20.86
N ASN A 1028 -32.99 -13.80 20.60
CA ASN A 1028 -34.01 -13.52 21.61
C ASN A 1028 -34.12 -14.58 22.73
N ILE A 1029 -33.68 -15.83 22.50
CA ILE A 1029 -33.72 -16.89 23.52
C ILE A 1029 -32.43 -16.97 24.35
N MET A 1030 -31.34 -16.32 23.92
CA MET A 1030 -30.05 -16.35 24.63
C MET A 1030 -30.13 -15.91 26.10
N PRO A 1031 -30.88 -14.85 26.48
CA PRO A 1031 -30.99 -14.45 27.89
C PRO A 1031 -31.50 -15.55 28.81
N ASP A 1032 -32.52 -16.29 28.36
CA ASP A 1032 -33.10 -17.41 29.10
C ASP A 1032 -32.19 -18.64 29.06
N LEU A 1033 -31.55 -18.91 27.90
CA LEU A 1033 -30.66 -20.05 27.70
C LEU A 1033 -29.43 -20.01 28.62
N TYR A 1034 -28.89 -18.82 28.84
CA TYR A 1034 -27.66 -18.60 29.60
C TYR A 1034 -27.86 -17.95 30.97
N ASN A 1035 -29.11 -17.66 31.35
CA ASN A 1035 -29.49 -17.05 32.62
C ASN A 1035 -28.69 -15.75 32.88
N TYR A 1036 -28.84 -14.79 31.97
CA TYR A 1036 -28.10 -13.53 32.01
C TYR A 1036 -28.35 -12.74 33.30
N SER A 1037 -27.26 -12.23 33.88
CA SER A 1037 -27.30 -11.21 34.93
C SER A 1037 -27.84 -9.86 34.41
N GLU A 1038 -28.14 -8.92 35.31
CA GLU A 1038 -28.63 -7.58 34.94
C GLU A 1038 -27.69 -6.84 33.97
N ASN A 1039 -26.37 -6.99 34.15
CA ASN A 1039 -25.40 -6.39 33.24
C ASN A 1039 -25.33 -7.17 31.92
N GLU A 1040 -25.40 -8.51 31.94
CA GLU A 1040 -25.44 -9.31 30.70
C GLU A 1040 -26.72 -9.03 29.88
N LEU A 1041 -27.84 -8.73 30.53
CA LEU A 1041 -29.06 -8.25 29.85
C LEU A 1041 -28.84 -6.88 29.19
N THR A 1042 -28.04 -6.01 29.82
CA THR A 1042 -27.67 -4.70 29.25
C THR A 1042 -26.76 -4.88 28.04
N GLU A 1043 -25.72 -5.71 28.15
CA GLU A 1043 -24.83 -6.04 27.03
C GLU A 1043 -25.58 -6.72 25.87
N HIS A 1044 -26.55 -7.59 26.19
CA HIS A 1044 -27.40 -8.21 25.19
C HIS A 1044 -28.32 -7.21 24.48
N ALA A 1045 -28.80 -6.18 25.17
CA ALA A 1045 -29.57 -5.12 24.52
C ALA A 1045 -28.73 -4.38 23.47
N TYR A 1046 -27.47 -4.04 23.79
CA TYR A 1046 -26.56 -3.44 22.80
C TYR A 1046 -26.28 -4.38 21.62
N TYR A 1047 -26.13 -5.68 21.88
CA TYR A 1047 -25.96 -6.68 20.82
C TYR A 1047 -27.18 -6.75 19.89
N MET A 1048 -28.39 -6.72 20.46
CA MET A 1048 -29.64 -6.65 19.69
C MET A 1048 -29.74 -5.36 18.88
N ASP A 1049 -29.28 -4.21 19.40
CA ASP A 1049 -29.28 -2.95 18.67
C ASP A 1049 -28.37 -3.03 17.42
N LEU A 1050 -27.17 -3.63 17.52
CA LEU A 1050 -26.29 -3.83 16.38
C LEU A 1050 -26.85 -4.80 15.33
N ILE A 1051 -27.40 -5.94 15.77
CA ILE A 1051 -28.05 -6.90 14.85
C ILE A 1051 -29.18 -6.20 14.07
N ASN A 1052 -30.03 -5.45 14.77
CA ASN A 1052 -31.14 -4.75 14.12
C ASN A 1052 -30.64 -3.67 13.16
N LEU A 1053 -29.56 -2.96 13.49
CA LEU A 1053 -28.93 -2.00 12.58
C LEU A 1053 -28.44 -2.69 11.30
N GLN A 1054 -27.69 -3.79 11.42
CA GLN A 1054 -27.19 -4.57 10.28
C GLN A 1054 -28.33 -5.08 9.39
N ILE A 1055 -29.39 -5.62 9.98
CA ILE A 1055 -30.59 -6.08 9.27
C ILE A 1055 -31.26 -4.91 8.51
N ASN A 1056 -31.35 -3.73 9.12
CA ASN A 1056 -31.96 -2.56 8.49
C ASN A 1056 -31.12 -2.07 7.30
N LEU A 1057 -29.79 -1.97 7.46
CA LEU A 1057 -28.89 -1.58 6.38
C LEU A 1057 -29.01 -2.55 5.20
N ALA A 1058 -28.96 -3.86 5.46
CA ALA A 1058 -29.07 -4.87 4.43
C ALA A 1058 -30.44 -4.83 3.70
N ASN A 1059 -31.54 -4.61 4.42
CA ASN A 1059 -32.88 -4.47 3.80
C ASN A 1059 -33.02 -3.19 2.96
N GLU A 1060 -32.26 -2.14 3.27
CA GLU A 1060 -32.24 -0.88 2.53
C GLU A 1060 -31.20 -0.87 1.39
N GLY A 1061 -30.41 -1.93 1.25
CA GLY A 1061 -29.30 -1.99 0.30
C GLY A 1061 -28.15 -1.02 0.62
N ARG A 1062 -28.03 -0.66 1.91
CA ARG A 1062 -26.99 0.22 2.46
C ARG A 1062 -25.89 -0.61 3.10
N THR A 1063 -24.70 -0.03 3.21
CA THR A 1063 -23.54 -0.61 3.91
C THR A 1063 -23.20 0.20 5.15
N VAL A 1064 -22.22 -0.25 5.93
CA VAL A 1064 -21.70 0.52 7.09
C VAL A 1064 -20.99 1.83 6.67
N PHE A 1065 -20.76 2.06 5.37
CA PHE A 1065 -20.27 3.35 4.86
C PHE A 1065 -21.38 4.38 4.64
N ASP A 1066 -22.63 3.94 4.64
CA ASP A 1066 -23.80 4.77 4.36
C ASP A 1066 -24.54 5.19 5.65
N LEU A 1067 -23.90 5.10 6.82
CA LEU A 1067 -24.57 5.44 8.09
C LEU A 1067 -24.85 6.94 8.17
N ASP A 1068 -26.02 7.29 8.70
CA ASP A 1068 -26.35 8.66 9.02
C ASP A 1068 -25.74 9.11 10.35
N SER A 1069 -25.79 10.41 10.64
CA SER A 1069 -25.20 10.98 11.86
C SER A 1069 -25.77 10.40 13.16
N THR A 1070 -27.04 9.96 13.15
CA THR A 1070 -27.73 9.37 14.31
C THR A 1070 -27.24 7.94 14.53
N GLU A 1071 -27.15 7.15 13.47
CA GLU A 1071 -26.63 5.79 13.50
C GLU A 1071 -25.17 5.79 13.97
N ILE A 1072 -24.32 6.68 13.45
CA ILE A 1072 -22.92 6.84 13.92
C ILE A 1072 -22.88 7.17 15.41
N THR A 1073 -23.72 8.11 15.87
CA THR A 1073 -23.79 8.47 17.31
C THR A 1073 -24.19 7.28 18.18
N ASN A 1074 -25.10 6.44 17.70
CA ASN A 1074 -25.50 5.23 18.41
C ASN A 1074 -24.36 4.20 18.47
N ILE A 1075 -23.64 3.96 17.37
CA ILE A 1075 -22.49 3.05 17.37
C ILE A 1075 -21.38 3.56 18.30
N VAL A 1076 -21.08 4.87 18.28
CA VAL A 1076 -20.13 5.49 19.23
C VAL A 1076 -20.59 5.26 20.67
N SER A 1077 -21.89 5.44 20.96
CA SER A 1077 -22.43 5.16 22.28
C SER A 1077 -22.27 3.69 22.69
N ILE A 1078 -22.47 2.74 21.77
CA ILE A 1078 -22.25 1.31 22.05
C ILE A 1078 -20.77 1.05 22.30
N ALA A 1079 -19.87 1.55 21.46
CA ALA A 1079 -18.42 1.39 21.59
C ALA A 1079 -17.87 1.94 22.92
N GLU A 1080 -18.45 3.02 23.45
CA GLU A 1080 -18.03 3.66 24.70
C GLU A 1080 -18.65 3.05 25.97
N ASN A 1081 -19.82 2.40 25.87
CA ASN A 1081 -20.58 1.95 27.05
C ASN A 1081 -20.77 0.43 27.16
N SER A 1082 -20.55 -0.33 26.08
CA SER A 1082 -20.63 -1.79 26.09
C SER A 1082 -19.25 -2.38 26.37
N ASN A 1083 -19.18 -3.28 27.36
CA ASN A 1083 -17.97 -4.04 27.70
C ASN A 1083 -17.98 -5.46 27.12
N GLY A 1084 -19.01 -5.84 26.36
CA GLY A 1084 -19.10 -7.12 25.67
C GLY A 1084 -19.02 -7.01 24.14
N THR A 1085 -19.47 -8.09 23.48
CA THR A 1085 -19.37 -8.31 22.03
C THR A 1085 -19.78 -7.09 21.20
N ALA A 1086 -20.87 -6.44 21.59
CA ALA A 1086 -21.41 -5.31 20.86
C ALA A 1086 -20.45 -4.11 20.88
N GLY A 1087 -19.85 -3.79 22.03
CA GLY A 1087 -18.88 -2.71 22.15
C GLY A 1087 -17.65 -2.93 21.25
N VAL A 1088 -17.17 -4.17 21.18
CA VAL A 1088 -16.01 -4.51 20.35
C VAL A 1088 -16.35 -4.52 18.86
N GLN A 1089 -17.51 -5.05 18.46
CA GLN A 1089 -18.02 -4.97 17.09
C GLN A 1089 -18.22 -3.51 16.65
N ALA A 1090 -18.81 -2.68 17.51
CA ALA A 1090 -19.02 -1.26 17.26
C ALA A 1090 -17.68 -0.51 17.03
N LYS A 1091 -16.65 -0.81 17.82
CA LYS A 1091 -15.29 -0.30 17.60
C LYS A 1091 -14.77 -0.70 16.23
N GLY A 1092 -14.86 -1.99 15.87
CA GLY A 1092 -14.44 -2.49 14.55
C GLY A 1092 -15.14 -1.77 13.38
N ILE A 1093 -16.45 -1.53 13.46
CA ILE A 1093 -17.21 -0.78 12.45
C ILE A 1093 -16.70 0.68 12.34
N LEU A 1094 -16.44 1.34 13.48
CA LEU A 1094 -15.97 2.73 13.50
C LEU A 1094 -14.53 2.87 12.99
N GLU A 1095 -13.65 1.92 13.29
CA GLU A 1095 -12.29 1.91 12.74
C GLU A 1095 -12.31 1.66 11.23
N PHE A 1096 -13.19 0.77 10.78
CA PHE A 1096 -13.32 0.44 9.36
C PHE A 1096 -13.82 1.60 8.50
N ALA A 1097 -14.94 2.21 8.90
CA ALA A 1097 -15.69 3.13 8.04
C ALA A 1097 -15.53 4.61 8.42
N TYR A 1098 -15.09 4.94 9.64
CA TYR A 1098 -15.17 6.30 10.18
C TYR A 1098 -13.87 6.84 10.80
N GLY A 1099 -12.74 6.12 10.65
CA GLY A 1099 -11.42 6.60 11.05
C GLY A 1099 -11.20 6.73 12.56
N TYR A 1100 -11.97 5.98 13.37
CA TYR A 1100 -11.69 5.84 14.80
C TYR A 1100 -10.50 4.90 15.01
N HIS A 1101 -9.83 5.04 16.16
CA HIS A 1101 -8.76 4.15 16.57
C HIS A 1101 -8.86 3.89 18.07
N TYR A 1102 -8.76 2.62 18.46
CA TYR A 1102 -8.82 2.16 19.83
C TYR A 1102 -7.52 1.44 20.21
N CYS A 1103 -7.15 1.48 21.49
CA CYS A 1103 -5.98 0.76 22.01
C CYS A 1103 -6.35 -0.18 23.14
N ASN A 1104 -5.73 -1.36 23.14
CA ASN A 1104 -5.69 -2.26 24.29
C ASN A 1104 -4.51 -1.86 25.19
N CYS A 1105 -4.75 -0.92 26.10
CA CYS A 1105 -3.76 -0.50 27.08
C CYS A 1105 -3.70 -1.50 28.23
N LEU A 1106 -2.51 -1.99 28.57
CA LEU A 1106 -2.33 -2.81 29.76
C LEU A 1106 -2.49 -1.94 31.01
N SER A 1107 -3.16 -2.43 32.05
CA SER A 1107 -3.39 -1.68 33.30
C SER A 1107 -2.15 -1.60 34.23
N VAL A 1108 -0.97 -2.00 33.73
CA VAL A 1108 0.28 -2.00 34.49
C VAL A 1108 0.93 -0.61 34.46
N SER A 1109 1.04 0.01 35.63
CA SER A 1109 1.54 1.39 35.77
C SER A 1109 3.06 1.53 35.74
N ASP A 1110 3.81 0.43 35.63
CA ASP A 1110 5.25 0.43 35.88
C ASP A 1110 6.05 -0.01 34.65
N SER A 1111 6.63 0.97 33.94
CA SER A 1111 7.60 0.75 32.87
C SER A 1111 8.98 0.30 33.39
N THR A 1112 9.10 -0.04 34.68
CA THR A 1112 10.35 -0.47 35.33
C THR A 1112 10.55 -1.99 35.41
N GLY A 1113 9.67 -2.80 34.81
CA GLY A 1113 9.84 -4.25 34.64
C GLY A 1113 11.06 -4.69 33.83
N TYR A 1114 11.99 -3.78 33.49
CA TYR A 1114 13.20 -4.06 32.72
C TYR A 1114 14.41 -4.21 33.64
N LYS A 1115 15.15 -5.30 33.37
CA LYS A 1115 16.41 -5.69 34.00
C LYS A 1115 17.37 -4.50 34.21
N SER A 1116 17.31 -3.88 35.38
CA SER A 1116 18.46 -3.30 36.06
C SER A 1116 18.23 -3.42 37.56
N SER A 1117 19.12 -4.15 38.23
CA SER A 1117 19.21 -4.10 39.68
C SER A 1117 19.43 -2.65 40.11
N GLU A 1118 18.69 -2.14 41.08
CA GLU A 1118 19.32 -1.55 42.27
C GLU A 1118 18.36 -1.21 43.42
N ILE A 1119 18.89 -1.51 44.61
CA ILE A 1119 18.61 -1.00 45.96
C ILE A 1119 17.13 -0.94 46.37
N ILE A 1120 16.70 -2.11 46.85
CA ILE A 1120 15.56 -2.33 47.74
C ILE A 1120 15.50 -1.25 48.83
N ASN A 1121 14.35 -0.58 48.92
CA ASN A 1121 13.95 0.13 50.13
C ASN A 1121 13.72 -0.91 51.26
N PRO A 1122 14.56 -0.97 52.31
CA PRO A 1122 14.48 -2.02 53.33
C PRO A 1122 13.13 -2.05 54.08
N ASP A 1123 12.41 -0.92 54.11
CA ASP A 1123 11.11 -0.81 54.77
C ASP A 1123 9.99 -1.56 54.02
N ASP A 1124 10.10 -1.75 52.70
CA ASP A 1124 9.11 -2.46 51.88
C ASP A 1124 9.36 -3.98 51.89
N LEU A 1125 10.63 -4.41 51.90
CA LEU A 1125 11.01 -5.81 52.04
C LEU A 1125 10.67 -6.37 53.44
N ALA A 1126 10.79 -5.55 54.49
CA ALA A 1126 10.46 -5.93 55.86
C ALA A 1126 8.98 -6.28 56.04
N LYS A 1127 8.05 -5.63 55.31
CA LYS A 1127 6.62 -5.98 55.35
C LYS A 1127 6.32 -7.31 54.66
N VAL A 1128 6.98 -7.59 53.52
CA VAL A 1128 6.80 -8.83 52.75
C VAL A 1128 7.30 -10.05 53.52
N TYR A 1129 8.42 -9.93 54.23
CA TYR A 1129 8.96 -11.03 55.05
C TYR A 1129 8.35 -11.14 56.45
N GLY A 1130 7.35 -10.32 56.81
CA GLY A 1130 6.59 -10.47 58.05
C GLY A 1130 7.13 -9.70 59.27
N LEU A 1131 7.95 -8.65 59.09
CA LEU A 1131 8.28 -7.69 60.16
C LEU A 1131 7.17 -6.63 60.31
N ASP A 1132 6.27 -6.85 61.26
CA ASP A 1132 5.27 -5.85 61.65
C ASP A 1132 5.44 -5.39 63.09
N VAL A 1133 5.25 -4.10 63.34
CA VAL A 1133 5.33 -3.49 64.67
C VAL A 1133 4.34 -2.34 64.76
N THR A 1134 3.34 -2.47 65.63
CA THR A 1134 2.38 -1.41 65.94
C THR A 1134 2.50 -0.96 67.39
N THR A 1135 2.26 0.33 67.64
CA THR A 1135 2.34 0.92 68.98
C THR A 1135 0.98 1.40 69.47
N LYS A 1136 0.52 0.91 70.63
CA LYS A 1136 -0.77 1.32 71.23
C LYS A 1136 -0.68 1.40 72.78
N PRO A 1137 -1.33 2.38 73.44
CA PRO A 1137 -1.98 3.55 72.85
C PRO A 1137 -0.95 4.53 72.26
N ASN A 1138 -1.31 5.23 71.18
CA ASN A 1138 -0.49 6.28 70.58
C ASN A 1138 -1.44 7.39 70.08
N PRO A 1139 -1.63 8.50 70.84
CA PRO A 1139 -0.76 9.00 71.91
C PRO A 1139 -0.82 8.20 73.24
N ALA A 1140 0.31 8.10 73.95
CA ALA A 1140 0.45 7.42 75.24
C ALA A 1140 0.64 8.37 76.43
N LYS A 1141 0.16 7.95 77.62
CA LYS A 1141 0.35 8.65 78.90
C LYS A 1141 1.39 7.99 79.81
N ASP A 1142 1.11 6.74 80.18
CA ASP A 1142 1.88 6.01 81.21
C ASP A 1142 2.67 4.82 80.64
N TRP A 1143 2.26 4.28 79.50
CA TRP A 1143 2.94 3.18 78.82
C TRP A 1143 2.59 3.14 77.33
N VAL A 1144 3.45 2.49 76.54
CA VAL A 1144 3.23 2.16 75.12
C VAL A 1144 3.53 0.67 74.93
N ALA A 1145 2.59 -0.09 74.38
CA ALA A 1145 2.86 -1.47 73.95
C ALA A 1145 3.30 -1.49 72.50
N PHE A 1146 4.38 -2.21 72.21
CA PHE A 1146 4.83 -2.61 70.89
C PHE A 1146 4.31 -4.01 70.64
N ASN A 1147 3.27 -4.13 69.81
CA ASN A 1147 2.83 -5.43 69.28
C ASN A 1147 3.66 -5.72 68.04
N TYR A 1148 4.33 -6.86 68.00
CA TYR A 1148 5.26 -7.18 66.92
C TYR A 1148 5.05 -8.58 66.36
N MET A 1149 5.37 -8.72 65.08
CA MET A 1149 5.62 -9.95 64.35
C MET A 1149 7.02 -9.83 63.73
N LEU A 1150 7.89 -10.79 63.99
CA LEU A 1150 9.24 -10.88 63.43
C LEU A 1150 9.22 -11.86 62.24
N PRO A 1151 10.11 -11.67 61.25
CA PRO A 1151 10.12 -12.47 60.02
C PRO A 1151 10.43 -13.97 60.25
N TYR A 1152 11.16 -14.30 61.31
CA TYR A 1152 11.49 -15.67 61.73
C TYR A 1152 11.54 -15.78 63.26
N GLU A 1153 11.52 -17.01 63.78
CA GLU A 1153 11.76 -17.31 65.20
C GLU A 1153 13.13 -16.76 65.63
N GLY A 1154 13.15 -15.77 66.52
CA GLY A 1154 14.39 -15.08 66.90
C GLY A 1154 14.19 -13.89 67.85
N SER A 1155 15.19 -13.01 67.90
CA SER A 1155 15.18 -11.79 68.73
C SER A 1155 15.34 -10.51 67.89
N GLY A 1156 14.54 -9.49 68.18
CA GLY A 1156 14.62 -8.15 67.57
C GLY A 1156 15.02 -7.08 68.58
N LEU A 1157 15.53 -5.93 68.11
CA LEU A 1157 15.96 -4.82 68.96
C LEU A 1157 15.11 -3.57 68.69
N VAL A 1158 14.43 -3.05 69.70
CA VAL A 1158 13.77 -1.73 69.63
C VAL A 1158 14.69 -0.65 70.19
N LYS A 1159 14.91 0.41 69.43
CA LYS A 1159 15.62 1.62 69.84
C LYS A 1159 14.69 2.82 69.73
N ILE A 1160 14.64 3.65 70.77
CA ILE A 1160 13.77 4.84 70.82
C ILE A 1160 14.63 6.08 71.04
N THR A 1161 14.45 7.10 70.20
CA THR A 1161 15.12 8.41 70.30
C THR A 1161 14.10 9.55 70.39
N ASP A 1162 14.52 10.70 70.90
CA ASP A 1162 13.77 11.93 70.67
C ASP A 1162 14.00 12.45 69.23
N VAL A 1163 13.29 13.51 68.83
CA VAL A 1163 13.42 14.14 67.50
C VAL A 1163 14.80 14.74 67.21
N THR A 1164 15.68 14.87 68.21
CA THR A 1164 17.07 15.32 68.04
C THR A 1164 18.05 14.16 67.90
N GLY A 1165 17.56 12.91 67.90
CA GLY A 1165 18.37 11.69 67.80
C GLY A 1165 18.97 11.22 69.13
N LYS A 1166 18.65 11.87 70.26
CA LYS A 1166 19.14 11.44 71.57
C LYS A 1166 18.41 10.19 72.01
N LEU A 1167 19.18 9.16 72.40
CA LEU A 1167 18.65 7.88 72.84
C LEU A 1167 17.85 7.99 74.14
N ILE A 1168 16.64 7.42 74.14
CA ILE A 1168 15.71 7.42 75.27
C ILE A 1168 15.58 6.02 75.89
N ALA A 1169 15.43 4.98 75.07
CA ALA A 1169 15.30 3.60 75.53
C ALA A 1169 15.75 2.59 74.49
N VAL A 1170 16.18 1.41 74.93
CA VAL A 1170 16.49 0.24 74.11
C VAL A 1170 16.00 -1.01 74.82
N PHE A 1171 15.35 -1.93 74.10
CA PHE A 1171 14.96 -3.22 74.65
C PHE A 1171 14.79 -4.29 73.57
N ASN A 1172 14.94 -5.55 73.97
CA ASN A 1172 14.82 -6.71 73.09
C ASN A 1172 13.37 -7.21 73.00
N LEU A 1173 13.03 -7.71 71.81
CA LEU A 1173 11.87 -8.50 71.45
C LEU A 1173 12.31 -9.96 71.32
N GLU A 1174 11.51 -10.91 71.78
CA GLU A 1174 11.81 -12.35 71.75
C GLU A 1174 10.61 -13.13 71.19
N GLY A 1175 10.86 -14.13 70.33
CA GLY A 1175 9.82 -14.96 69.70
C GLY A 1175 9.24 -14.35 68.41
N LYS A 1176 8.59 -15.19 67.58
CA LYS A 1176 8.06 -14.76 66.27
C LYS A 1176 6.95 -13.72 66.37
N THR A 1177 6.04 -13.82 67.34
CA THR A 1177 5.03 -12.79 67.62
C THR A 1177 4.99 -12.50 69.11
N GLY A 1178 4.71 -11.26 69.48
CA GLY A 1178 4.65 -10.89 70.89
C GLY A 1178 4.27 -9.45 71.15
N GLN A 1179 4.25 -9.09 72.43
CA GLN A 1179 4.00 -7.74 72.89
C GLN A 1179 5.07 -7.33 73.88
N LYS A 1180 5.65 -6.14 73.70
CA LYS A 1180 6.60 -5.55 74.64
C LYS A 1180 6.10 -4.19 75.13
N ILE A 1181 6.00 -4.03 76.45
CA ILE A 1181 5.52 -2.79 77.06
C ILE A 1181 6.71 -1.90 77.45
N TRP A 1182 6.65 -0.64 77.03
CA TRP A 1182 7.56 0.41 77.45
C TRP A 1182 6.85 1.35 78.45
N ASP A 1183 7.37 1.44 79.67
CA ASP A 1183 6.87 2.35 80.71
C ASP A 1183 7.33 3.78 80.43
N THR A 1184 6.36 4.66 80.14
CA THR A 1184 6.62 6.06 79.79
C THR A 1184 6.33 7.02 80.94
N ARG A 1185 6.06 6.54 82.17
CA ARG A 1185 5.71 7.38 83.34
C ARG A 1185 6.72 8.49 83.63
N ASN A 1186 8.01 8.22 83.42
CA ASN A 1186 9.11 9.17 83.64
C ASN A 1186 9.62 9.85 82.35
N VAL A 1187 8.94 9.67 81.22
CA VAL A 1187 9.29 10.27 79.92
C VAL A 1187 8.45 11.55 79.72
N LYS A 1188 9.09 12.64 79.27
CA LYS A 1188 8.41 13.93 79.07
C LYS A 1188 7.42 13.87 77.91
N SER A 1189 6.43 14.77 77.88
CA SER A 1189 5.55 14.89 76.72
C SER A 1189 6.31 15.38 75.49
N GLY A 1190 6.05 14.78 74.34
CA GLY A 1190 6.77 15.05 73.10
C GLY A 1190 6.59 13.94 72.06
N VAL A 1191 7.15 14.17 70.87
CA VAL A 1191 7.23 13.17 69.79
C VAL A 1191 8.55 12.42 69.93
N TYR A 1192 8.47 11.09 69.85
CA TYR A 1192 9.59 10.17 69.90
C TYR A 1192 9.58 9.29 68.65
N LEU A 1193 10.76 8.88 68.21
CA LEU A 1193 10.94 7.98 67.08
C LEU A 1193 11.43 6.64 67.58
N TYR A 1194 10.90 5.54 67.04
CA TYR A 1194 11.41 4.20 67.29
C TYR A 1194 11.90 3.56 66.01
N SER A 1195 12.89 2.69 66.13
CA SER A 1195 13.33 1.78 65.09
C SER A 1195 13.44 0.37 65.68
N VAL A 1196 12.86 -0.62 65.01
CA VAL A 1196 12.97 -2.04 65.36
C VAL A 1196 13.86 -2.72 64.33
N THR A 1197 14.94 -3.36 64.76
CA THR A 1197 15.91 -4.03 63.88
C THR A 1197 15.99 -5.52 64.19
N VAL A 1198 15.90 -6.37 63.16
CA VAL A 1198 16.05 -7.83 63.23
C VAL A 1198 17.01 -8.27 62.11
N SER A 1199 18.23 -8.68 62.46
CA SER A 1199 19.34 -8.87 61.52
C SER A 1199 19.52 -7.65 60.59
N GLU A 1200 19.21 -7.78 59.29
CA GLU A 1200 19.33 -6.72 58.28
C GLU A 1200 18.02 -5.92 58.05
N PHE A 1201 16.88 -6.37 58.59
CA PHE A 1201 15.60 -5.67 58.47
C PHE A 1201 15.44 -4.62 59.55
N THR A 1202 15.01 -3.40 59.18
CA THR A 1202 14.66 -2.34 60.13
C THR A 1202 13.30 -1.75 59.78
N LYS A 1203 12.45 -1.51 60.79
CA LYS A 1203 11.16 -0.81 60.66
C LYS A 1203 11.12 0.36 61.64
N SER A 1204 10.79 1.55 61.14
CA SER A 1204 10.73 2.75 61.98
C SER A 1204 9.31 3.32 62.13
N GLY A 1205 9.06 4.06 63.20
CA GLY A 1205 7.77 4.71 63.44
C GLY A 1205 7.83 5.80 64.50
N LYS A 1206 6.70 6.48 64.72
CA LYS A 1206 6.59 7.59 65.67
C LYS A 1206 5.68 7.23 66.86
N ILE A 1207 6.03 7.75 68.03
CA ILE A 1207 5.25 7.63 69.28
C ILE A 1207 5.04 9.04 69.84
N ILE A 1208 3.80 9.37 70.17
CA ILE A 1208 3.44 10.63 70.81
C ILE A 1208 3.19 10.36 72.28
N ILE A 1209 3.94 11.01 73.18
CA ILE A 1209 3.68 10.96 74.63
C ILE A 1209 2.99 12.26 75.04
N ASN A 1210 1.80 12.17 75.63
CA ASN A 1210 0.99 13.31 76.04
C ASN A 1210 0.50 13.11 77.49
N LYS A 1211 1.12 13.79 78.47
CA LYS A 1211 0.92 13.57 79.91
C LYS A 1211 -0.31 14.29 80.45
#